data_AF-A0AA35ZEF2-F1
#
_entry.id   AF-A0AA35ZEF2-F1
#
_cell.length_a   1.000
_cell.length_b   1.000
_cell.length_c   1.000
_cell.angle_alpha   90.00
_cell.angle_beta   90.00
_cell.angle_gamma   90.00
#
_symmetry.space_group_name_H-M   'P 1'
#
loop_
_entity.id
_entity.type
_entity.pdbx_description
1 polymer ?
#
loop_
_entity_poly.entity_id
_entity_poly.type
_entity_poly.pdbx_seq_one_letter_code
_entity_poly.pdbx_strand_id
1 'polypeptide(L)'
;MNEHNSNSGDRARMMATNSNCSLEKNREEKVVRGIFVVQEEQSSNDNNHIIGSRGVRRKSARRKDDSSYDQINPNKSEVNTILRVTYSSSDIIGHIFEYGHMDTSEQDKSKHKMLLHLQDIEDTKLKITLWGHNAYYMHDFLANNNSLAPVVVIVQFARVKFINGRPFSSTYFDVSRVFINNDIDEITIYKNKLVSENGQQLSSSGIKMIASKQDTEHDDFLKNHLFSNIEDLFEPLEEKTVIIVGTVKGIRQNIRWYYLACSNCKKSAKEKESSTDKVDGSHEVAEIVTYECTNLKCKNIKISVIPRFKIPLRVQDNTGTLTLTLFDQEAKKLFKYTAKELYDKNKKLGNNLELYPMELKVVLDRKLAIKIDITRYNVDNKSNLYGISRLTENADIIDELEKNNLTPQGSWWWEVMSSNRNELTLAISAIILTAFWYRWKFSSSSNGGQPPLPPGPRSLPIVGYLPFLSRDLHKQFVTMANTYGPIFKFHLGSKLHVVINTPELAKVVVREKDEIFANRNPTIAALGSSYGGRDIVWSDSNSDWRNLRKIFVQEVLSNKNLEASSCFRRDEVRKTIKNVFSKIGTSINISEIAFSTEANVLTSMVWGNTSAEKAKSSNFGTQLQMVSANIVVLMGQLNVSDVFPSLAWLDLQGVERNMKRQLNRLDEIFTSIIDDRIESNSKKSKHAVGNEGKKDVLLVLLELMDQKNVISINRTQVKALLQDIMVAGTETSTTLIEWAMAEIMQNSDILKRVQEELEEIVGLDNIVEESHLPKLQYLEATIKETFRLHPVVPFILPRSPSKDCIVGGYIIPKGCTVFLNAWAIHRDPHYWENPLEFNPDRFLRNKYDYIGSNLNFFPFGSGRRSCPGVPLAEKMQMYILASLLHSFDWSLQEGEVYDLSEKFGITLRKREPLIVVPSQRLPNQSLYM
;
A
#
# COMPACT_ATOMS: atom_id res chain seq x y z
N MET A 1 -59.68 29.64 -29.48
CA MET A 1 -59.84 31.11 -29.35
C MET A 1 -58.49 31.67 -28.94
N ASN A 2 -57.95 32.60 -29.72
CA ASN A 2 -57.00 33.66 -29.35
C ASN A 2 -55.60 33.24 -28.77
N GLU A 3 -54.46 33.88 -29.11
CA GLU A 3 -54.14 34.70 -30.29
C GLU A 3 -52.61 34.86 -30.49
N HIS A 4 -52.20 34.85 -31.77
CA HIS A 4 -51.13 35.59 -32.44
C HIS A 4 -49.85 36.15 -31.76
N ASN A 5 -48.73 35.91 -32.46
CA ASN A 5 -47.66 36.87 -32.84
C ASN A 5 -46.62 37.33 -31.78
N SER A 6 -45.37 37.71 -32.11
CA SER A 6 -44.66 37.74 -33.42
C SER A 6 -43.11 37.70 -33.28
N ASN A 7 -42.45 37.26 -34.37
CA ASN A 7 -41.34 37.91 -35.10
C ASN A 7 -40.93 39.35 -34.67
N SER A 8 -39.71 39.85 -34.92
CA SER A 8 -38.46 39.31 -35.52
C SER A 8 -37.31 40.33 -35.30
N GLY A 9 -36.06 40.02 -35.68
CA GLY A 9 -34.99 41.05 -35.69
C GLY A 9 -33.55 40.56 -35.87
N ASP A 10 -33.13 40.24 -37.10
CA ASP A 10 -31.76 39.83 -37.41
C ASP A 10 -30.70 40.94 -37.30
N ARG A 11 -29.47 40.56 -36.95
CA ARG A 11 -28.28 41.13 -37.61
C ARG A 11 -27.11 40.15 -37.68
N ALA A 12 -26.93 39.55 -38.85
CA ALA A 12 -25.89 38.56 -39.10
C ALA A 12 -24.53 39.18 -39.45
N ARG A 13 -23.46 38.41 -39.18
CA ARG A 13 -22.26 38.41 -40.04
C ARG A 13 -21.59 37.03 -40.06
N MET A 14 -21.70 36.36 -41.20
CA MET A 14 -20.86 35.22 -41.61
C MET A 14 -19.49 35.78 -42.10
N MET A 15 -18.44 35.03 -42.45
CA MET A 15 -18.32 33.60 -42.82
C MET A 15 -16.83 33.19 -42.82
N ALA A 16 -16.51 31.88 -42.66
CA ALA A 16 -15.32 31.19 -43.20
C ALA A 16 -13.89 31.63 -42.71
N THR A 17 -12.82 30.81 -42.72
CA THR A 17 -12.60 29.34 -42.84
C THR A 17 -11.19 28.97 -42.31
N ASN A 18 -10.94 27.65 -42.16
CA ASN A 18 -9.63 26.96 -42.20
C ASN A 18 -8.65 27.00 -41.01
N SER A 19 -8.38 25.78 -40.50
CA SER A 19 -7.09 25.21 -40.07
C SER A 19 -6.05 26.05 -39.30
N ASN A 20 -5.70 25.59 -38.10
CA ASN A 20 -4.56 24.67 -37.99
C ASN A 20 -4.50 23.88 -36.67
N CYS A 21 -3.75 22.78 -36.68
CA CYS A 21 -3.46 21.98 -35.50
C CYS A 21 -2.38 22.66 -34.63
N SER A 22 -2.50 22.55 -33.31
CA SER A 22 -1.40 22.84 -32.38
C SER A 22 -1.41 21.83 -31.23
N LEU A 23 -0.20 21.40 -30.83
CA LEU A 23 0.03 20.37 -29.82
C LEU A 23 0.55 21.02 -28.54
N GLU A 24 -0.13 20.82 -27.42
CA GLU A 24 0.47 20.97 -26.09
C GLU A 24 0.70 19.60 -25.47
N LYS A 25 1.96 19.29 -25.11
CA LYS A 25 2.35 18.01 -24.52
C LYS A 25 2.12 18.03 -23.01
N ASN A 26 1.38 17.05 -22.49
CA ASN A 26 1.35 16.74 -21.07
C ASN A 26 2.76 16.43 -20.54
N ARG A 27 3.04 16.83 -19.30
CA ARG A 27 4.10 16.23 -18.47
C ARG A 27 3.45 15.58 -17.26
N GLU A 28 3.45 14.25 -17.23
CA GLU A 28 3.18 13.47 -16.03
C GLU A 28 4.50 13.10 -15.36
N GLU A 29 4.65 13.35 -14.06
CA GLU A 29 5.72 12.74 -13.27
C GLU A 29 5.27 11.36 -12.78
N LYS A 30 5.92 10.30 -13.26
CA LYS A 30 5.67 8.92 -12.83
C LYS A 30 6.67 8.50 -11.77
N VAL A 31 6.19 8.25 -10.56
CA VAL A 31 6.96 7.54 -9.53
C VAL A 31 6.63 6.05 -9.64
N VAL A 32 7.58 5.26 -10.14
CA VAL A 32 7.58 3.80 -10.09
C VAL A 32 8.81 3.38 -9.28
N ARG A 33 8.66 2.44 -8.34
CA ARG A 33 9.79 1.85 -7.62
C ARG A 33 10.49 0.83 -8.54
N GLY A 34 11.67 1.18 -9.06
CA GLY A 34 12.59 0.26 -9.73
C GLY A 34 12.62 0.32 -11.26
N ILE A 35 13.84 0.42 -11.82
CA ILE A 35 14.24 0.51 -13.24
C ILE A 35 14.15 1.93 -13.85
N PHE A 36 15.15 2.27 -14.68
CA PHE A 36 15.39 3.60 -15.22
C PHE A 36 14.86 3.74 -16.65
N VAL A 37 13.93 4.66 -16.89
CA VAL A 37 13.59 5.12 -18.25
C VAL A 37 14.12 6.53 -18.44
N VAL A 38 15.17 6.69 -19.25
CA VAL A 38 15.65 8.00 -19.70
C VAL A 38 15.18 8.21 -21.14
N GLN A 39 14.28 9.15 -21.34
CA GLN A 39 13.68 9.42 -22.64
C GLN A 39 14.64 10.26 -23.51
N GLU A 40 15.22 9.66 -24.55
CA GLU A 40 15.92 10.43 -25.60
C GLU A 40 14.94 11.26 -26.44
N GLU A 41 15.20 12.55 -26.58
CA GLU A 41 14.53 13.39 -27.57
C GLU A 41 15.14 13.18 -28.97
N GLN A 42 14.65 12.17 -29.69
CA GLN A 42 14.87 12.14 -31.14
C GLN A 42 14.04 13.22 -31.83
N SER A 43 14.70 14.26 -32.34
CA SER A 43 14.09 15.28 -33.17
C SER A 43 13.76 14.72 -34.56
N SER A 44 12.49 14.45 -34.83
CA SER A 44 12.00 14.04 -36.15
C SER A 44 12.27 15.12 -37.20
N ASN A 45 12.95 14.76 -38.30
CA ASN A 45 12.94 15.58 -39.51
C ASN A 45 13.23 14.72 -40.75
N ASP A 46 12.25 13.93 -41.17
CA ASP A 46 12.29 13.24 -42.46
C ASP A 46 12.15 14.26 -43.61
N ASN A 47 13.05 14.21 -44.58
CA ASN A 47 12.66 14.39 -45.97
C ASN A 47 13.65 13.73 -46.94
N ASN A 48 13.11 13.29 -48.08
CA ASN A 48 13.71 12.24 -48.90
C ASN A 48 14.88 12.65 -49.81
N HIS A 49 15.59 11.61 -50.25
CA HIS A 49 16.11 11.37 -51.61
C HIS A 49 17.54 11.76 -52.05
N ILE A 50 18.19 10.74 -52.63
CA ILE A 50 19.11 10.72 -53.80
C ILE A 50 20.62 10.99 -53.55
N ILE A 51 21.38 9.88 -53.63
CA ILE A 51 22.63 9.65 -54.39
C ILE A 51 23.60 10.85 -54.59
N GLY A 52 24.83 10.79 -54.07
CA GLY A 52 25.90 11.70 -54.57
C GLY A 52 27.26 11.73 -53.84
N SER A 53 28.19 10.93 -54.31
CA SER A 53 29.67 11.01 -54.18
C SER A 53 30.41 12.33 -53.76
N ARG A 54 31.50 12.15 -52.98
CA ARG A 54 32.82 12.86 -53.03
C ARG A 54 32.93 14.39 -52.72
N GLY A 55 33.27 14.73 -51.47
CA GLY A 55 34.65 15.18 -51.10
C GLY A 55 35.10 16.68 -51.09
N VAL A 56 36.15 16.93 -50.28
CA VAL A 56 37.29 17.87 -50.51
C VAL A 56 37.20 19.39 -50.13
N ARG A 57 37.82 19.73 -48.97
CA ARG A 57 38.72 20.89 -48.65
C ARG A 57 38.26 22.38 -48.56
N ARG A 58 38.63 22.99 -47.40
CA ARG A 58 39.44 24.23 -47.16
C ARG A 58 38.85 25.68 -47.18
N LYS A 59 39.24 26.44 -46.12
CA LYS A 59 39.72 27.87 -46.08
C LYS A 59 38.69 29.01 -46.33
N SER A 60 38.90 30.31 -45.93
CA SER A 60 39.73 30.93 -44.85
C SER A 60 39.54 32.47 -44.67
N ALA A 61 39.45 32.93 -43.40
CA ALA A 61 40.10 34.10 -42.75
C ALA A 61 40.02 35.59 -43.25
N ARG A 62 39.60 36.49 -42.33
CA ARG A 62 39.90 37.95 -42.06
C ARG A 62 38.98 38.37 -40.87
N ARG A 63 39.20 39.30 -39.92
CA ARG A 63 40.22 40.28 -39.45
C ARG A 63 40.52 41.60 -40.21
N LYS A 64 40.08 42.73 -39.63
CA LYS A 64 40.83 43.91 -39.10
C LYS A 64 39.90 44.69 -38.13
N ASP A 65 40.28 45.08 -36.91
CA ASP A 65 41.19 46.17 -36.45
C ASP A 65 40.55 47.57 -36.65
N ASP A 66 40.49 48.52 -35.70
CA ASP A 66 41.02 48.66 -34.31
C ASP A 66 40.22 49.82 -33.60
N SER A 67 40.39 50.35 -32.36
CA SER A 67 41.34 50.22 -31.23
C SER A 67 40.81 50.87 -29.92
N SER A 68 41.52 50.66 -28.79
CA SER A 68 41.62 51.46 -27.53
C SER A 68 40.40 51.88 -26.69
N TYR A 69 40.26 51.27 -25.49
CA TYR A 69 40.37 51.96 -24.18
C TYR A 69 40.75 50.93 -23.08
N ASP A 70 41.01 51.39 -21.85
CA ASP A 70 41.79 50.67 -20.82
C ASP A 70 41.10 49.51 -20.05
N GLN A 71 41.96 48.56 -19.64
CA GLN A 71 41.93 47.76 -18.40
C GLN A 71 40.60 47.12 -17.93
N ILE A 72 40.41 45.85 -18.30
CA ILE A 72 40.42 44.67 -17.38
C ILE A 72 40.34 43.40 -18.26
N ASN A 73 41.18 42.40 -18.01
CA ASN A 73 41.31 41.21 -18.88
C ASN A 73 40.11 40.25 -18.75
N PRO A 74 39.21 40.13 -19.75
CA PRO A 74 37.97 39.40 -19.62
C PRO A 74 37.97 38.12 -20.46
N ASN A 75 39.03 37.29 -20.34
CA ASN A 75 39.07 36.00 -21.03
C ASN A 75 39.84 34.88 -20.28
N LYS A 76 39.29 34.49 -19.13
CA LYS A 76 39.09 33.05 -18.85
C LYS A 76 37.62 32.68 -19.05
N SER A 77 37.16 32.79 -20.29
CA SER A 77 35.98 32.05 -20.78
C SER A 77 36.35 30.60 -21.09
N GLU A 78 37.15 29.96 -20.21
CA GLU A 78 37.06 28.51 -20.06
C GLU A 78 35.62 28.25 -19.65
N VAL A 79 34.84 27.72 -20.60
CA VAL A 79 33.52 27.18 -20.29
C VAL A 79 33.77 26.00 -19.36
N ASN A 80 33.74 26.29 -18.07
CA ASN A 80 33.41 25.32 -17.04
C ASN A 80 31.99 24.84 -17.36
N THR A 81 31.90 23.90 -18.31
CA THR A 81 30.75 23.05 -18.52
C THR A 81 30.60 22.30 -17.21
N ILE A 82 29.77 22.86 -16.31
CA ILE A 82 29.49 22.28 -15.02
C ILE A 82 28.96 20.89 -15.31
N LEU A 83 29.80 19.88 -15.05
CA LEU A 83 29.41 18.49 -15.11
C LEU A 83 28.32 18.33 -14.06
N ARG A 84 27.06 18.40 -14.52
CA ARG A 84 25.86 18.10 -13.73
C ARG A 84 25.85 16.60 -13.44
N VAL A 85 26.72 16.20 -12.51
CA VAL A 85 26.71 14.88 -11.89
C VAL A 85 25.47 14.85 -10.99
N THR A 86 24.34 14.50 -11.60
CA THR A 86 23.17 14.06 -10.85
C THR A 86 23.50 12.75 -10.13
N TYR A 87 22.87 12.56 -8.98
CA TYR A 87 23.01 11.37 -8.17
C TYR A 87 21.63 10.75 -7.96
N SER A 88 21.44 9.51 -8.39
CA SER A 88 20.30 8.70 -7.95
C SER A 88 20.72 7.80 -6.80
N SER A 89 19.78 7.51 -5.90
CA SER A 89 19.93 6.46 -4.88
C SER A 89 18.82 5.44 -5.11
N SER A 90 19.17 4.27 -5.63
CA SER A 90 18.20 3.26 -6.07
C SER A 90 18.73 1.86 -5.85
N ASP A 91 17.82 0.89 -5.77
CA ASP A 91 18.19 -0.50 -6.01
C ASP A 91 18.38 -0.69 -7.53
N ILE A 92 19.37 -1.48 -7.90
CA ILE A 92 19.74 -1.73 -9.30
C ILE A 92 19.64 -3.22 -9.55
N ILE A 93 18.91 -3.60 -10.60
CA ILE A 93 18.66 -4.99 -10.99
C ILE A 93 19.12 -5.15 -12.43
N GLY A 94 19.98 -6.12 -12.69
CA GLY A 94 20.48 -6.40 -14.03
C GLY A 94 21.23 -7.72 -14.08
N HIS A 95 21.34 -8.31 -15.28
CA HIS A 95 22.21 -9.46 -15.49
C HIS A 95 23.63 -9.02 -15.85
N ILE A 96 24.63 -9.80 -15.42
CA ILE A 96 26.01 -9.62 -15.85
C ILE A 96 26.12 -10.14 -17.29
N PHE A 97 26.45 -9.24 -18.23
CA PHE A 97 26.70 -9.60 -19.64
C PHE A 97 28.20 -9.54 -20.00
N GLU A 98 28.99 -8.74 -19.27
CA GLU A 98 30.44 -8.61 -19.43
C GLU A 98 31.08 -8.40 -18.05
N TYR A 99 32.22 -9.05 -17.80
CA TYR A 99 33.04 -8.77 -16.61
C TYR A 99 34.54 -8.85 -16.93
N GLY A 100 35.31 -8.00 -16.26
CA GLY A 100 36.77 -8.01 -16.33
C GLY A 100 37.39 -8.98 -15.33
N HIS A 101 38.66 -9.34 -15.57
CA HIS A 101 39.46 -10.08 -14.60
C HIS A 101 39.54 -9.36 -13.24
N MET A 102 39.74 -10.14 -12.17
CA MET A 102 39.96 -9.60 -10.83
C MET A 102 41.40 -9.09 -10.69
N ASP A 103 41.55 -7.77 -10.55
CA ASP A 103 42.80 -7.11 -10.17
C ASP A 103 43.20 -7.62 -8.78
N THR A 104 44.36 -8.29 -8.71
CA THR A 104 44.89 -9.00 -7.54
C THR A 104 46.18 -8.33 -7.03
N SER A 105 46.06 -7.06 -6.63
CA SER A 105 47.18 -6.34 -6.02
C SER A 105 47.41 -6.82 -4.58
N GLU A 106 48.35 -7.77 -4.45
CA GLU A 106 48.83 -8.38 -3.19
C GLU A 106 47.86 -9.38 -2.53
N GLN A 107 48.37 -10.11 -1.52
CA GLN A 107 47.66 -11.21 -0.82
C GLN A 107 46.52 -10.73 0.13
N ASP A 108 46.25 -9.43 0.18
CA ASP A 108 45.27 -8.82 1.08
C ASP A 108 43.86 -8.84 0.45
N LYS A 109 42.95 -9.62 1.05
CA LYS A 109 41.59 -9.80 0.50
C LYS A 109 40.79 -8.50 0.38
N SER A 110 41.11 -7.48 1.19
CA SER A 110 40.44 -6.19 1.17
C SER A 110 40.75 -5.34 -0.09
N LYS A 111 41.84 -5.65 -0.80
CA LYS A 111 42.32 -4.89 -1.97
C LYS A 111 41.76 -5.36 -3.32
N HIS A 112 41.13 -6.55 -3.38
CA HIS A 112 40.57 -7.10 -4.62
C HIS A 112 39.65 -6.09 -5.33
N LYS A 113 39.70 -6.11 -6.66
CA LYS A 113 38.89 -5.26 -7.52
C LYS A 113 38.42 -6.05 -8.72
N MET A 114 37.11 -6.01 -9.01
CA MET A 114 36.54 -6.68 -10.18
C MET A 114 35.60 -5.71 -10.89
N LEU A 115 35.64 -5.70 -12.22
CA LEU A 115 34.78 -4.86 -13.03
C LEU A 115 33.61 -5.68 -13.56
N LEU A 116 32.38 -5.22 -13.31
CA LEU A 116 31.16 -5.78 -13.89
C LEU A 116 30.51 -4.75 -14.81
N HIS A 117 29.89 -5.24 -15.88
CA HIS A 117 28.89 -4.49 -16.62
C HIS A 117 27.57 -5.25 -16.48
N LEU A 118 26.57 -4.56 -15.91
CA LEU A 118 25.21 -5.06 -15.80
C LEU A 118 24.37 -4.50 -16.93
N GLN A 119 23.39 -5.28 -17.38
CA GLN A 119 22.38 -4.88 -18.34
C GLN A 119 21.00 -5.15 -17.74
N ASP A 120 20.09 -4.18 -17.79
CA ASP A 120 18.70 -4.39 -17.37
C ASP A 120 17.86 -5.03 -18.50
N ILE A 121 16.53 -4.99 -18.40
CA ILE A 121 15.62 -5.55 -19.42
C ILE A 121 15.45 -4.59 -20.61
N GLU A 122 15.65 -3.29 -20.42
CA GLU A 122 15.48 -2.26 -21.46
C GLU A 122 16.81 -2.04 -22.23
N ASP A 123 17.58 -3.13 -22.39
CA ASP A 123 18.94 -3.22 -22.94
C ASP A 123 19.98 -2.26 -22.27
N THR A 124 19.64 -1.55 -21.20
CA THR A 124 20.45 -0.43 -20.69
C THR A 124 21.67 -0.91 -19.90
N LYS A 125 22.86 -0.46 -20.32
CA LYS A 125 24.16 -0.96 -19.83
C LYS A 125 24.77 -0.04 -18.77
N LEU A 126 25.03 -0.60 -17.59
CA LEU A 126 25.63 0.06 -16.43
C LEU A 126 26.98 -0.53 -16.07
N LYS A 127 27.98 0.32 -15.83
CA LYS A 127 29.33 -0.08 -15.42
C LYS A 127 29.52 0.06 -13.90
N ILE A 128 29.86 -1.06 -13.24
CA ILE A 128 30.04 -1.16 -11.78
C ILE A 128 31.43 -1.71 -11.46
N THR A 129 32.17 -1.06 -10.57
CA THR A 129 33.42 -1.62 -10.02
C THR A 129 33.18 -2.20 -8.62
N LEU A 130 33.28 -3.52 -8.48
CA LEU A 130 33.29 -4.25 -7.21
C LEU A 130 34.67 -4.17 -6.54
N TRP A 131 34.68 -4.19 -5.20
CA TRP A 131 35.89 -4.16 -4.37
C TRP A 131 35.81 -5.13 -3.18
N GLY A 132 36.98 -5.53 -2.65
CA GLY A 132 37.13 -6.39 -1.47
C GLY A 132 36.34 -7.69 -1.57
N HIS A 133 35.65 -8.08 -0.49
CA HIS A 133 34.74 -9.24 -0.45
C HIS A 133 33.76 -9.31 -1.62
N ASN A 134 33.19 -8.18 -2.03
CA ASN A 134 32.19 -8.19 -3.09
C ASN A 134 32.85 -8.54 -4.44
N ALA A 135 34.09 -8.09 -4.69
CA ALA A 135 34.88 -8.54 -5.83
C ALA A 135 35.27 -10.01 -5.69
N TYR A 136 35.79 -10.42 -4.53
CA TYR A 136 36.28 -11.77 -4.28
C TYR A 136 35.18 -12.84 -4.38
N TYR A 137 34.04 -12.64 -3.70
CA TYR A 137 32.91 -13.59 -3.76
C TYR A 137 32.20 -13.59 -5.11
N MET A 138 32.15 -12.45 -5.82
CA MET A 138 31.64 -12.42 -7.20
C MET A 138 32.57 -13.18 -8.15
N HIS A 139 33.89 -13.00 -8.02
CA HIS A 139 34.89 -13.72 -8.81
C HIS A 139 34.84 -15.23 -8.53
N ASP A 140 34.80 -15.63 -7.26
CA ASP A 140 34.65 -17.03 -6.84
C ASP A 140 33.32 -17.63 -7.34
N PHE A 141 32.21 -16.89 -7.25
CA PHE A 141 30.92 -17.34 -7.78
C PHE A 141 30.95 -17.53 -9.30
N LEU A 142 31.53 -16.59 -10.06
CA LEU A 142 31.61 -16.66 -11.52
C LEU A 142 32.63 -17.70 -12.02
N ALA A 143 33.73 -17.93 -11.29
CA ALA A 143 34.73 -18.94 -11.61
C ALA A 143 34.20 -20.37 -11.35
N ASN A 144 33.40 -20.56 -10.31
CA ASN A 144 32.80 -21.86 -9.99
C ASN A 144 31.54 -22.16 -10.84
N ASN A 145 30.70 -21.15 -11.13
CA ASN A 145 29.52 -21.31 -11.99
C ASN A 145 29.86 -21.06 -13.46
N ASN A 146 30.57 -22.02 -14.06
CA ASN A 146 31.11 -21.98 -15.42
C ASN A 146 30.02 -22.21 -16.50
N SER A 147 28.88 -21.53 -16.38
CA SER A 147 27.61 -21.81 -17.08
C SER A 147 27.24 -20.78 -18.15
N LEU A 148 26.64 -21.25 -19.24
CA LEU A 148 26.09 -20.47 -20.38
C LEU A 148 24.83 -19.64 -20.04
N ALA A 149 24.66 -19.24 -18.78
CA ALA A 149 23.41 -18.73 -18.21
C ALA A 149 23.60 -17.31 -17.63
N PRO A 150 22.82 -16.29 -18.05
CA PRO A 150 23.00 -14.93 -17.54
C PRO A 150 22.77 -14.83 -16.02
N VAL A 151 23.79 -14.34 -15.29
CA VAL A 151 23.78 -14.21 -13.84
C VAL A 151 23.11 -12.90 -13.43
N VAL A 152 21.96 -12.98 -12.76
CA VAL A 152 21.20 -11.81 -12.30
C VAL A 152 21.75 -11.30 -10.96
N VAL A 153 21.92 -9.99 -10.84
CA VAL A 153 22.43 -9.31 -9.65
C VAL A 153 21.48 -8.20 -9.20
N ILE A 154 21.23 -8.11 -7.89
CA ILE A 154 20.68 -6.90 -7.26
C ILE A 154 21.77 -6.20 -6.45
N VAL A 155 21.86 -4.90 -6.63
CA VAL A 155 22.76 -3.99 -5.90
C VAL A 155 21.91 -3.00 -5.11
N GLN A 156 21.76 -3.21 -3.80
CA GLN A 156 20.82 -2.43 -2.98
C GLN A 156 21.41 -1.15 -2.38
N PHE A 157 20.55 -0.12 -2.33
CA PHE A 157 20.80 1.25 -1.90
C PHE A 157 22.05 1.85 -2.57
N ALA A 158 22.17 1.62 -3.89
CA ALA A 158 23.31 2.03 -4.69
C ALA A 158 23.25 3.50 -5.08
N ARG A 159 24.38 4.23 -4.99
CA ARG A 159 24.48 5.59 -5.52
C ARG A 159 25.02 5.57 -6.96
N VAL A 160 24.20 6.00 -7.91
CA VAL A 160 24.55 6.12 -9.33
C VAL A 160 24.98 7.55 -9.65
N LYS A 161 26.05 7.71 -10.42
CA LYS A 161 26.62 9.01 -10.82
C LYS A 161 26.53 9.12 -12.35
N PHE A 162 26.01 10.23 -12.86
CA PHE A 162 25.94 10.45 -14.31
C PHE A 162 27.12 11.30 -14.81
N ILE A 163 27.83 10.81 -15.82
CA ILE A 163 28.97 11.49 -16.45
C ILE A 163 28.74 11.46 -17.97
N ASN A 164 28.62 12.64 -18.59
CA ASN A 164 28.31 12.79 -20.02
C ASN A 164 27.09 11.93 -20.47
N GLY A 165 26.02 11.96 -19.67
CA GLY A 165 24.80 11.18 -19.90
C GLY A 165 24.89 9.69 -19.52
N ARG A 166 26.10 9.13 -19.36
CA ARG A 166 26.29 7.70 -19.05
C ARG A 166 26.33 7.46 -17.53
N PRO A 167 25.64 6.43 -17.00
CA PRO A 167 25.66 6.12 -15.59
C PRO A 167 26.91 5.31 -15.19
N PHE A 168 27.43 5.58 -13.99
CA PHE A 168 28.63 4.94 -13.45
C PHE A 168 28.53 4.80 -11.91
N SER A 169 29.06 3.71 -11.35
CA SER A 169 29.21 3.57 -9.89
C SER A 169 30.47 2.78 -9.48
N SER A 170 31.01 3.10 -8.30
CA SER A 170 32.16 2.43 -7.70
C SER A 170 31.83 2.03 -6.27
N THR A 171 31.82 0.72 -6.00
CA THR A 171 31.17 0.16 -4.81
C THR A 171 31.94 0.33 -3.49
N TYR A 172 33.17 0.86 -3.52
CA TYR A 172 33.98 1.06 -2.31
C TYR A 172 33.29 1.96 -1.27
N PHE A 173 32.36 2.84 -1.69
CA PHE A 173 31.62 3.75 -0.80
C PHE A 173 30.09 3.78 -0.98
N ASP A 174 29.59 3.31 -2.13
CA ASP A 174 28.27 3.67 -2.66
C ASP A 174 27.24 2.52 -2.71
N VAL A 175 27.54 1.32 -2.19
CA VAL A 175 26.64 0.13 -2.20
C VAL A 175 26.52 -0.48 -0.80
N SER A 176 25.34 -1.03 -0.47
CA SER A 176 25.08 -1.63 0.87
C SER A 176 25.03 -3.16 0.91
N ARG A 177 24.45 -3.80 -0.11
CA ARG A 177 24.34 -5.25 -0.27
C ARG A 177 24.40 -5.61 -1.75
N VAL A 178 24.91 -6.80 -2.06
CA VAL A 178 24.89 -7.40 -3.41
C VAL A 178 24.28 -8.79 -3.27
N PHE A 179 23.25 -9.08 -4.06
CA PHE A 179 22.59 -10.38 -4.15
C PHE A 179 22.83 -10.95 -5.54
N ILE A 180 23.12 -12.26 -5.62
CA ILE A 180 23.48 -12.94 -6.87
C ILE A 180 22.53 -14.13 -7.03
N ASN A 181 21.75 -14.16 -8.11
CA ASN A 181 20.78 -15.20 -8.47
C ASN A 181 19.77 -15.64 -7.38
N ASN A 182 19.70 -14.93 -6.24
CA ASN A 182 18.92 -15.29 -5.06
C ASN A 182 17.41 -15.33 -5.35
N ASP A 183 16.67 -16.09 -4.56
CA ASP A 183 15.20 -16.21 -4.71
C ASP A 183 14.50 -15.09 -3.92
N ILE A 184 14.73 -13.88 -4.41
CA ILE A 184 14.08 -12.63 -4.01
C ILE A 184 13.11 -12.24 -5.13
N ASP A 185 11.90 -11.78 -4.80
CA ASP A 185 10.83 -11.55 -5.77
C ASP A 185 11.26 -10.69 -6.96
N GLU A 186 12.02 -9.61 -6.73
CA GLU A 186 12.49 -8.76 -7.81
C GLU A 186 13.52 -9.44 -8.73
N ILE A 187 14.32 -10.40 -8.23
CA ILE A 187 15.18 -11.26 -9.06
C ILE A 187 14.30 -12.25 -9.85
N THR A 188 13.30 -12.85 -9.21
CA THR A 188 12.40 -13.84 -9.84
C THR A 188 11.56 -13.20 -10.96
N ILE A 189 10.99 -12.01 -10.71
CA ILE A 189 10.27 -11.21 -11.71
C ILE A 189 11.20 -10.81 -12.86
N TYR A 190 12.44 -10.39 -12.56
CA TYR A 190 13.43 -10.01 -13.56
C TYR A 190 13.89 -11.20 -14.42
N LYS A 191 14.21 -12.35 -13.80
CA LYS A 191 14.49 -13.64 -14.49
C LYS A 191 13.34 -14.03 -15.43
N ASN A 192 12.10 -13.98 -14.95
CA ASN A 192 10.92 -14.39 -15.71
C ASN A 192 10.69 -13.53 -16.96
N LYS A 193 10.91 -12.20 -16.88
CA LYS A 193 10.88 -11.32 -18.05
C LYS A 193 11.96 -11.66 -19.06
N LEU A 194 13.20 -11.84 -18.61
CA LEU A 194 14.36 -12.19 -19.46
C LEU A 194 14.15 -13.51 -20.22
N VAL A 195 13.56 -14.51 -19.57
CA VAL A 195 13.17 -15.79 -20.19
C VAL A 195 12.07 -15.59 -21.24
N SER A 196 11.11 -14.71 -21.00
CA SER A 196 9.99 -14.45 -21.93
C SER A 196 10.41 -13.73 -23.22
N GLU A 197 11.52 -13.00 -23.23
CA GLU A 197 12.00 -12.24 -24.38
C GLU A 197 13.13 -12.95 -25.15
N ASN A 198 14.08 -13.59 -24.46
CA ASN A 198 15.26 -14.20 -25.10
C ASN A 198 15.24 -15.73 -25.20
N GLY A 199 14.25 -16.42 -24.61
CA GLY A 199 13.98 -17.85 -24.84
C GLY A 199 15.04 -18.85 -24.36
N GLN A 200 16.13 -18.41 -23.72
CA GLN A 200 17.15 -19.29 -23.14
C GLN A 200 16.81 -19.71 -21.71
N GLN A 201 17.01 -20.99 -21.40
CA GLN A 201 16.63 -21.59 -20.13
C GLN A 201 17.78 -21.49 -19.11
N LEU A 202 17.54 -20.79 -18.00
CA LEU A 202 18.51 -20.63 -16.91
C LEU A 202 18.62 -21.90 -16.07
N SER A 203 19.84 -22.42 -15.88
CA SER A 203 20.10 -23.62 -15.07
C SER A 203 20.13 -23.30 -13.58
N SER A 204 19.31 -23.99 -12.78
CA SER A 204 19.19 -23.82 -11.33
C SER A 204 20.24 -24.63 -10.54
N SER A 205 21.26 -23.97 -9.99
CA SER A 205 22.08 -24.49 -8.87
C SER A 205 22.88 -23.37 -8.18
N GLY A 206 23.34 -23.59 -6.94
CA GLY A 206 24.35 -22.72 -6.30
C GLY A 206 23.87 -21.67 -5.28
N ILE A 207 22.90 -21.99 -4.40
CA ILE A 207 22.45 -21.08 -3.32
C ILE A 207 23.59 -20.80 -2.31
N LYS A 208 23.77 -19.53 -1.93
CA LYS A 208 24.50 -19.17 -0.68
C LYS A 208 23.96 -17.89 -0.04
N MET A 209 23.07 -18.06 0.94
CA MET A 209 22.42 -16.96 1.67
C MET A 209 23.38 -16.28 2.68
N ILE A 210 23.31 -14.95 2.77
CA ILE A 210 23.71 -14.19 3.95
C ILE A 210 22.42 -13.59 4.54
N ALA A 211 22.12 -13.92 5.80
CA ALA A 211 20.76 -13.99 6.33
C ALA A 211 19.95 -12.67 6.45
N SER A 212 18.64 -12.88 6.65
CA SER A 212 17.51 -11.94 6.85
C SER A 212 17.65 -11.04 8.11
N LYS A 213 16.73 -10.11 8.46
CA LYS A 213 15.27 -10.04 8.21
C LYS A 213 14.69 -8.60 8.32
N GLN A 214 13.66 -8.31 7.50
CA GLN A 214 12.56 -7.31 7.62
C GLN A 214 12.79 -5.77 7.78
N ASP A 215 12.12 -5.05 6.88
CA ASP A 215 11.14 -3.96 7.06
C ASP A 215 11.41 -2.73 7.95
N THR A 216 11.21 -1.54 7.36
CA THR A 216 10.34 -0.49 7.93
C THR A 216 9.74 0.31 6.78
N GLU A 217 8.42 0.40 6.68
CA GLU A 217 7.77 1.50 5.96
C GLU A 217 7.86 2.82 6.76
N HIS A 218 7.44 3.93 6.14
CA HIS A 218 7.64 5.28 6.66
C HIS A 218 6.81 5.54 7.92
N ASP A 219 7.49 5.98 8.98
CA ASP A 219 6.93 6.25 10.32
C ASP A 219 6.83 7.78 10.51
N ASP A 220 5.68 8.40 10.14
CA ASP A 220 5.53 9.86 9.89
C ASP A 220 5.53 10.75 11.18
N PHE A 221 6.26 10.29 12.19
CA PHE A 221 6.22 10.64 13.62
C PHE A 221 6.95 11.95 14.02
N LEU A 222 7.87 12.45 13.19
CA LEU A 222 8.90 13.42 13.61
C LEU A 222 8.57 14.92 13.46
N LYS A 223 7.31 15.29 13.17
CA LYS A 223 6.97 16.64 12.65
C LYS A 223 6.77 17.78 13.67
N ASN A 224 7.03 17.61 14.98
CA ASN A 224 6.78 18.67 15.97
C ASN A 224 7.90 18.88 17.04
N HIS A 225 8.87 19.73 16.68
CA HIS A 225 9.57 20.73 17.51
C HIS A 225 10.39 20.37 18.78
N LEU A 226 10.45 19.13 19.25
CA LEU A 226 11.47 18.70 20.25
C LEU A 226 12.46 17.68 19.67
N PHE A 227 12.05 17.02 18.60
CA PHE A 227 12.86 16.20 17.72
C PHE A 227 12.88 16.87 16.35
N SER A 228 13.88 16.57 15.53
CA SER A 228 13.89 16.99 14.12
C SER A 228 13.99 15.78 13.22
N ASN A 229 13.52 15.92 11.99
CA ASN A 229 13.64 14.93 10.94
C ASN A 229 15.12 14.81 10.51
N ILE A 230 15.50 13.69 9.89
CA ILE A 230 16.79 13.55 9.21
C ILE A 230 16.95 14.60 8.09
N GLU A 231 15.87 14.99 7.42
CA GLU A 231 15.87 16.08 6.42
C GLU A 231 16.33 17.43 7.02
N ASP A 232 15.86 17.79 8.22
CA ASP A 232 16.21 19.03 8.95
C ASP A 232 17.70 19.12 9.36
N LEU A 233 18.48 18.06 9.15
CA LEU A 233 19.91 17.98 9.44
C LEU A 233 20.79 18.31 8.23
N PHE A 234 20.27 18.32 7.00
CA PHE A 234 21.06 18.60 5.79
C PHE A 234 21.12 20.09 5.40
N GLU A 235 20.19 20.92 5.88
CA GLU A 235 20.16 22.38 5.63
C GLU A 235 20.56 23.33 6.80
N PRO A 236 21.13 22.91 7.97
CA PRO A 236 21.41 23.84 9.06
C PRO A 236 22.51 24.84 8.70
N LEU A 237 22.18 26.12 8.82
CA LEU A 237 23.10 27.26 8.65
C LEU A 237 23.72 27.74 9.97
N GLU A 238 23.29 27.19 11.10
CA GLU A 238 23.70 27.60 12.46
C GLU A 238 23.99 26.38 13.34
N GLU A 239 24.75 26.58 14.43
CA GLU A 239 25.00 25.55 15.44
C GLU A 239 23.70 25.24 16.21
N LYS A 240 23.23 23.98 16.17
CA LYS A 240 22.03 23.55 16.90
C LYS A 240 22.20 22.17 17.51
N THR A 241 21.52 21.96 18.63
CA THR A 241 21.39 20.65 19.27
C THR A 241 20.07 20.02 18.84
N VAL A 242 20.09 18.77 18.39
CA VAL A 242 18.93 18.04 17.88
C VAL A 242 18.83 16.67 18.56
N ILE A 243 17.61 16.16 18.74
CA ILE A 243 17.37 14.75 19.00
C ILE A 243 16.64 14.18 17.79
N ILE A 244 17.09 13.04 17.28
CA ILE A 244 16.36 12.27 16.26
C ILE A 244 15.95 10.92 16.83
N VAL A 245 14.80 10.40 16.39
CA VAL A 245 14.36 9.03 16.66
C VAL A 245 14.38 8.28 15.33
N GLY A 246 15.06 7.14 15.28
CA GLY A 246 15.19 6.40 14.02
C GLY A 246 15.65 4.96 14.20
N THR A 247 15.52 4.20 13.12
CA THR A 247 15.83 2.77 13.07
C THR A 247 17.23 2.55 12.49
N VAL A 248 18.06 1.71 13.12
CA VAL A 248 19.43 1.44 12.64
C VAL A 248 19.40 0.44 11.47
N LYS A 249 19.19 0.94 10.26
CA LYS A 249 19.14 0.13 9.02
C LYS A 249 20.51 -0.27 8.45
N GLY A 250 21.61 0.04 9.13
CA GLY A 250 22.92 -0.49 8.78
C GLY A 250 24.08 0.01 9.64
N ILE A 251 25.22 -0.67 9.56
CA ILE A 251 26.48 -0.24 10.16
C ILE A 251 27.56 -0.32 9.07
N ARG A 252 28.19 0.81 8.72
CA ARG A 252 29.26 0.82 7.72
C ARG A 252 30.57 0.36 8.37
N GLN A 253 31.27 -0.62 7.78
CA GLN A 253 32.62 -0.94 8.22
C GLN A 253 33.58 0.20 7.81
N ASN A 254 34.18 0.87 8.79
CA ASN A 254 35.38 1.70 8.61
C ASN A 254 36.34 1.43 9.78
N ILE A 255 36.75 0.17 9.89
CA ILE A 255 37.39 -0.37 11.09
C ILE A 255 38.90 -0.09 11.11
N ARG A 256 39.25 1.19 11.07
CA ARG A 256 40.50 1.65 11.72
C ARG A 256 40.26 1.52 13.23
N TRP A 257 40.59 0.33 13.76
CA TRP A 257 40.42 -0.06 15.18
C TRP A 257 41.20 0.83 16.17
N TYR A 258 42.02 1.74 15.66
CA TYR A 258 42.89 2.63 16.41
C TYR A 258 43.05 3.97 15.68
N TYR A 259 43.47 4.98 16.44
CA TYR A 259 44.16 6.14 15.88
C TYR A 259 45.42 6.46 16.68
N LEU A 260 46.34 7.18 16.05
CA LEU A 260 47.57 7.65 16.69
C LEU A 260 47.24 8.82 17.61
N ALA A 261 47.60 8.71 18.88
CA ALA A 261 47.37 9.73 19.88
C ALA A 261 48.67 10.09 20.61
N CYS A 262 48.78 11.35 21.04
CA CYS A 262 49.87 11.78 21.89
C CYS A 262 49.78 11.06 23.24
N SER A 263 50.80 10.28 23.60
CA SER A 263 50.86 9.53 24.87
C SER A 263 50.74 10.43 26.10
N ASN A 264 51.10 11.70 25.96
CA ASN A 264 51.16 12.69 27.03
C ASN A 264 49.77 13.31 27.29
N CYS A 265 49.19 14.02 26.31
CA CYS A 265 47.89 14.69 26.47
C CYS A 265 46.66 13.93 25.92
N LYS A 266 46.84 12.71 25.42
CA LYS A 266 45.82 11.79 24.86
C LYS A 266 44.98 12.31 23.68
N LYS A 267 45.18 13.55 23.21
CA LYS A 267 44.58 14.05 21.95
C LYS A 267 45.20 13.35 20.74
N SER A 268 44.46 13.31 19.63
CA SER A 268 44.92 12.73 18.37
C SER A 268 46.20 13.42 17.87
N ALA A 269 47.06 12.62 17.26
CA ALA A 269 48.14 13.10 16.40
C ALA A 269 47.63 13.17 14.95
N LYS A 270 48.16 14.12 14.19
CA LYS A 270 48.02 14.20 12.74
C LYS A 270 49.37 13.91 12.10
N GLU A 271 49.31 13.33 10.91
CA GLU A 271 50.45 13.20 10.03
C GLU A 271 50.92 14.58 9.56
N LYS A 272 52.24 14.74 9.45
CA LYS A 272 52.91 15.93 8.93
C LYS A 272 53.77 15.50 7.75
N GLU A 273 53.79 16.31 6.69
CA GLU A 273 54.31 15.96 5.36
C GLU A 273 55.65 15.20 5.42
N SER A 274 55.71 14.06 4.72
CA SER A 274 56.87 13.17 4.72
C SER A 274 58.02 13.78 3.92
N SER A 275 59.16 13.96 4.60
CA SER A 275 60.43 14.35 3.96
C SER A 275 61.22 13.10 3.58
N THR A 276 61.43 12.90 2.27
CA THR A 276 62.21 11.79 1.72
C THR A 276 63.70 12.12 1.66
N ASP A 277 64.34 12.20 2.82
CA ASP A 277 65.80 12.35 2.90
C ASP A 277 66.50 11.11 2.32
N LYS A 278 67.35 11.33 1.32
CA LYS A 278 68.22 10.28 0.77
C LYS A 278 69.43 10.11 1.67
N VAL A 279 69.45 9.03 2.45
CA VAL A 279 70.67 8.52 3.09
C VAL A 279 71.42 7.67 2.06
N ASP A 280 72.74 7.85 1.97
CA ASP A 280 73.56 7.25 0.92
C ASP A 280 73.62 5.71 0.96
N GLY A 281 73.50 5.08 -0.21
CA GLY A 281 74.06 3.76 -0.50
C GLY A 281 73.17 2.52 -0.29
N SER A 282 72.00 2.61 0.33
CA SER A 282 71.11 1.45 0.56
C SER A 282 69.74 1.58 -0.13
N HIS A 283 69.29 0.52 -0.80
CA HIS A 283 68.05 0.48 -1.61
C HIS A 283 66.73 0.33 -0.79
N GLU A 284 66.62 0.97 0.37
CA GLU A 284 65.36 1.10 1.11
C GLU A 284 65.08 2.57 1.43
N VAL A 285 64.07 3.15 0.77
CA VAL A 285 63.57 4.50 1.09
C VAL A 285 62.58 4.38 2.24
N ALA A 286 63.08 4.43 3.46
CA ALA A 286 62.24 4.48 4.66
C ALA A 286 61.56 5.86 4.76
N GLU A 287 60.27 5.93 4.43
CA GLU A 287 59.49 7.15 4.54
C GLU A 287 59.31 7.55 6.02
N ILE A 288 60.06 8.56 6.49
CA ILE A 288 60.01 9.03 7.88
C ILE A 288 58.77 9.89 8.08
N VAL A 289 57.64 9.22 8.30
CA VAL A 289 56.37 9.86 8.62
C VAL A 289 56.44 10.51 10.02
N THR A 290 56.46 11.84 10.06
CA THR A 290 56.42 12.59 11.32
C THR A 290 54.97 12.91 11.70
N TYR A 291 54.69 13.02 13.00
CA TYR A 291 53.33 13.31 13.49
C TYR A 291 53.33 14.41 14.54
N GLU A 292 52.44 15.39 14.36
CA GLU A 292 52.21 16.47 15.31
C GLU A 292 50.94 16.26 16.14
N CYS A 293 50.91 16.78 17.37
CA CYS A 293 49.73 16.67 18.22
C CYS A 293 48.75 17.81 17.91
N THR A 294 47.46 17.48 17.78
CA THR A 294 46.37 18.47 17.62
C THR A 294 46.20 19.44 18.81
N ASN A 295 47.01 19.32 19.86
CA ASN A 295 47.12 20.27 20.95
C ASN A 295 48.38 21.13 20.81
N LEU A 296 48.24 22.34 20.26
CA LEU A 296 49.34 23.30 20.03
C LEU A 296 50.16 23.68 21.29
N LYS A 297 49.66 23.37 22.50
CA LYS A 297 50.39 23.60 23.77
C LYS A 297 51.24 22.39 24.23
N CYS A 298 51.20 21.26 23.52
CA CYS A 298 51.84 20.01 23.94
C CYS A 298 53.27 19.86 23.38
N LYS A 299 54.28 20.29 24.15
CA LYS A 299 55.68 20.38 23.68
C LYS A 299 56.46 19.05 23.56
N ASN A 300 55.95 17.94 24.08
CA ASN A 300 56.62 16.63 24.01
C ASN A 300 55.64 15.55 23.52
N ILE A 301 55.97 14.91 22.40
CA ILE A 301 55.12 13.92 21.72
C ILE A 301 55.84 12.57 21.73
N LYS A 302 55.27 11.60 22.43
CA LYS A 302 55.47 10.17 22.16
C LYS A 302 54.17 9.65 21.58
N ILE A 303 54.21 8.85 20.52
CA ILE A 303 52.99 8.36 19.86
C ILE A 303 52.57 7.05 20.51
N SER A 304 51.28 6.94 20.83
CA SER A 304 50.64 5.71 21.28
C SER A 304 49.47 5.39 20.36
N VAL A 305 49.46 4.17 19.82
CA VAL A 305 48.28 3.57 19.20
C VAL A 305 47.25 3.36 20.30
N ILE A 306 46.13 4.08 20.27
CA ILE A 306 45.02 3.86 21.21
C ILE A 306 43.92 3.09 20.46
N PRO A 307 43.50 1.90 20.94
CA PRO A 307 42.36 1.20 20.38
C PRO A 307 41.09 2.02 20.67
N ARG A 308 40.56 2.59 19.59
CA ARG A 308 39.40 3.49 19.52
C ARG A 308 38.77 3.20 18.17
N PHE A 309 37.50 2.81 18.14
CA PHE A 309 36.81 2.61 16.87
C PHE A 309 35.93 3.82 16.54
N LYS A 310 35.67 4.00 15.24
CA LYS A 310 34.63 4.88 14.74
C LYS A 310 33.57 3.97 14.11
N ILE A 311 32.34 3.98 14.63
CA ILE A 311 31.25 3.16 14.09
C ILE A 311 30.24 4.10 13.42
N PRO A 312 30.23 4.19 12.08
CA PRO A 312 29.19 4.89 11.33
C PRO A 312 27.90 4.06 11.31
N LEU A 313 26.88 4.49 12.07
CA LEU A 313 25.53 3.94 11.98
C LEU A 313 24.78 4.58 10.81
N ARG A 314 24.10 3.78 10.00
CA ARG A 314 23.09 4.24 9.05
C ARG A 314 21.72 4.20 9.76
N VAL A 315 21.14 5.37 10.02
CA VAL A 315 19.87 5.55 10.73
C VAL A 315 18.83 6.07 9.76
N GLN A 316 17.62 5.51 9.78
CA GLN A 316 16.51 5.85 8.90
C GLN A 316 15.26 6.26 9.69
N ASP A 317 14.56 7.27 9.18
CA ASP A 317 13.21 7.67 9.58
C ASP A 317 12.28 7.71 8.34
N ASN A 318 11.13 8.37 8.44
CA ASN A 318 10.21 8.63 7.34
C ASN A 318 10.75 9.58 6.26
N THR A 319 11.64 10.50 6.61
CA THR A 319 12.11 11.59 5.73
C THR A 319 13.36 11.20 4.94
N GLY A 320 14.23 10.35 5.49
CA GLY A 320 15.41 9.93 4.77
C GLY A 320 16.34 9.02 5.56
N THR A 321 17.62 9.03 5.18
CA THR A 321 18.63 8.19 5.83
C THR A 321 19.93 8.93 6.06
N LEU A 322 20.41 8.91 7.31
CA LEU A 322 21.61 9.61 7.75
C LEU A 322 22.71 8.63 8.18
N THR A 323 23.97 9.09 8.17
CA THR A 323 25.13 8.32 8.66
C THR A 323 25.74 9.00 9.89
N LEU A 324 25.29 8.61 11.09
CA LEU A 324 25.81 9.13 12.35
C LEU A 324 27.14 8.46 12.72
N THR A 325 27.96 9.12 13.52
CA THR A 325 29.15 8.51 14.13
C THR A 325 28.96 8.22 15.61
N LEU A 326 29.12 6.95 16.00
CA LEU A 326 29.45 6.54 17.37
C LEU A 326 30.97 6.53 17.58
N PHE A 327 31.36 6.88 18.81
CA PHE A 327 32.69 6.68 19.38
C PHE A 327 32.58 5.79 20.64
N ASP A 328 33.71 5.22 21.09
CA ASP A 328 33.82 4.18 22.14
C ASP A 328 32.77 4.20 23.26
N GLN A 329 32.55 5.35 23.91
CA GLN A 329 31.66 5.45 25.09
C GLN A 329 30.19 5.24 24.74
N GLU A 330 29.72 5.84 23.65
CA GLU A 330 28.33 5.72 23.19
C GLU A 330 28.08 4.33 22.58
N ALA A 331 29.09 3.77 21.89
CA ALA A 331 29.03 2.41 21.39
C ALA A 331 29.07 1.35 22.51
N LYS A 332 29.76 1.60 23.64
CA LYS A 332 29.74 0.69 24.78
C LYS A 332 28.33 0.53 25.37
N LYS A 333 27.46 1.55 25.27
CA LYS A 333 26.05 1.43 25.68
C LYS A 333 25.32 0.35 24.87
N LEU A 334 25.51 0.37 23.55
CA LEU A 334 24.92 -0.56 22.58
C LEU A 334 25.49 -1.98 22.70
N PHE A 335 26.81 -2.12 22.58
CA PHE A 335 27.48 -3.42 22.41
C PHE A 335 27.97 -4.02 23.73
N LYS A 336 27.83 -3.31 24.86
CA LYS A 336 28.26 -3.66 26.23
C LYS A 336 29.78 -3.86 26.43
N TYR A 337 30.56 -3.97 25.36
CA TYR A 337 32.03 -4.10 25.34
C TYR A 337 32.74 -2.81 24.87
N THR A 338 34.02 -2.65 25.23
CA THR A 338 34.90 -1.57 24.74
C THR A 338 35.59 -1.91 23.42
N ALA A 339 36.13 -0.89 22.75
CA ALA A 339 36.99 -1.05 21.57
C ALA A 339 38.17 -2.01 21.78
N LYS A 340 38.80 -1.97 22.96
CA LYS A 340 39.89 -2.88 23.31
C LYS A 340 39.39 -4.32 23.47
N GLU A 341 38.28 -4.54 24.18
CA GLU A 341 37.75 -5.90 24.42
C GLU A 341 37.28 -6.58 23.12
N LEU A 342 36.65 -5.85 22.20
CA LEU A 342 36.27 -6.39 20.89
C LEU A 342 37.50 -6.65 20.00
N TYR A 343 38.50 -5.77 20.02
CA TYR A 343 39.77 -5.97 19.30
C TYR A 343 40.55 -7.19 19.83
N ASP A 344 40.73 -7.29 21.15
CA ASP A 344 41.48 -8.39 21.79
C ASP A 344 40.74 -9.74 21.69
N LYS A 345 39.38 -9.75 21.65
CA LYS A 345 38.58 -10.93 21.29
C LYS A 345 38.86 -11.37 19.85
N ASN A 346 38.71 -10.47 18.88
CA ASN A 346 38.89 -10.81 17.45
C ASN A 346 40.33 -11.22 17.13
N LYS A 347 41.33 -10.62 17.79
CA LYS A 347 42.73 -11.01 17.69
C LYS A 347 43.02 -12.46 18.12
N LYS A 348 42.15 -13.08 18.92
CA LYS A 348 42.25 -14.52 19.28
C LYS A 348 41.56 -15.46 18.28
N LEU A 349 40.73 -14.96 17.37
CA LEU A 349 39.98 -15.76 16.40
C LEU A 349 40.76 -16.00 15.08
N GLY A 350 42.04 -15.60 15.03
CA GLY A 350 42.83 -15.58 13.79
C GLY A 350 42.58 -14.31 12.97
N ASN A 351 43.47 -14.03 12.01
CA ASN A 351 43.57 -12.72 11.35
C ASN A 351 42.44 -12.37 10.34
N ASN A 352 41.28 -13.05 10.39
CA ASN A 352 40.08 -12.65 9.64
C ASN A 352 39.40 -11.45 10.33
N LEU A 353 40.11 -10.32 10.39
CA LEU A 353 39.65 -9.01 10.90
C LEU A 353 38.44 -8.43 10.13
N GLU A 354 38.10 -9.08 9.02
CA GLU A 354 37.00 -8.77 8.12
C GLU A 354 35.64 -9.32 8.60
N LEU A 355 35.64 -10.33 9.48
CA LEU A 355 34.42 -10.94 10.00
C LEU A 355 33.68 -9.98 10.94
N TYR A 356 32.41 -9.74 10.63
CA TYR A 356 31.49 -8.92 11.41
C TYR A 356 31.19 -9.61 12.75
N PRO A 357 31.53 -9.01 13.92
CA PRO A 357 31.20 -9.59 15.22
C PRO A 357 29.69 -9.81 15.31
N MET A 358 29.25 -10.98 15.77
CA MET A 358 27.81 -11.27 15.85
C MET A 358 27.09 -10.30 16.79
N GLU A 359 27.79 -9.81 17.81
CA GLU A 359 27.31 -8.78 18.73
C GLU A 359 27.00 -7.43 18.04
N LEU A 360 27.58 -7.11 16.88
CA LEU A 360 27.19 -5.92 16.11
C LEU A 360 25.82 -6.08 15.44
N LYS A 361 25.41 -7.30 15.06
CA LYS A 361 24.12 -7.55 14.38
C LYS A 361 22.93 -7.25 15.29
N VAL A 362 23.12 -7.42 16.59
CA VAL A 362 22.10 -7.18 17.64
C VAL A 362 21.55 -5.76 17.60
N VAL A 363 22.29 -4.80 17.04
CA VAL A 363 21.90 -3.38 16.96
C VAL A 363 21.15 -3.01 15.68
N LEU A 364 21.20 -3.86 14.64
CA LEU A 364 20.42 -3.64 13.43
C LEU A 364 18.93 -3.66 13.77
N ASP A 365 18.17 -2.81 13.09
CA ASP A 365 16.70 -2.72 13.16
C ASP A 365 16.12 -2.33 14.53
N ARG A 366 16.97 -2.02 15.53
CA ARG A 366 16.56 -1.37 16.77
C ARG A 366 16.20 0.10 16.51
N LYS A 367 15.06 0.55 17.05
CA LYS A 367 14.71 1.98 17.17
C LYS A 367 15.51 2.61 18.32
N LEU A 368 16.08 3.78 18.10
CA LEU A 368 16.91 4.51 19.07
C LEU A 368 16.54 6.00 19.09
N ALA A 369 16.55 6.60 20.28
CA ALA A 369 16.51 8.05 20.46
C ALA A 369 17.95 8.57 20.63
N ILE A 370 18.39 9.45 19.73
CA ILE A 370 19.79 9.81 19.55
C ILE A 370 19.94 11.34 19.58
N LYS A 371 20.63 11.87 20.60
CA LYS A 371 21.01 13.27 20.66
C LYS A 371 22.28 13.54 19.85
N ILE A 372 22.22 14.57 19.01
CA ILE A 372 23.23 15.01 18.07
C ILE A 372 23.50 16.49 18.30
N ASP A 373 24.78 16.86 18.43
CA ASP A 373 25.18 18.25 18.56
C ASP A 373 25.79 18.69 17.20
N ILE A 374 25.12 19.60 16.48
CA ILE A 374 25.61 20.13 15.20
C ILE A 374 26.53 21.32 15.49
N THR A 375 27.83 21.10 15.30
CA THR A 375 28.84 22.17 15.44
C THR A 375 29.07 22.90 14.13
N ARG A 376 29.67 24.08 14.20
CA ARG A 376 30.02 24.93 13.07
C ARG A 376 30.92 24.20 12.07
N TYR A 377 31.77 23.29 12.53
CA TYR A 377 32.58 22.44 11.66
C TYR A 377 31.72 21.48 10.81
N ASN A 378 30.56 21.02 11.30
CA ASN A 378 29.62 20.22 10.52
C ASN A 378 28.86 21.08 9.49
N VAL A 379 28.44 22.29 9.89
CA VAL A 379 27.75 23.29 9.05
C VAL A 379 28.64 23.74 7.89
N ASP A 380 29.81 24.32 8.21
CA ASP A 380 30.71 24.95 7.23
C ASP A 380 31.20 23.95 6.16
N ASN A 381 31.34 22.67 6.52
CA ASN A 381 31.78 21.60 5.60
C ASN A 381 30.64 20.77 5.00
N LYS A 382 29.37 21.10 5.29
CA LYS A 382 28.16 20.33 4.92
C LYS A 382 28.34 18.81 5.13
N SER A 383 28.85 18.43 6.30
CA SER A 383 29.34 17.07 6.52
C SER A 383 28.24 16.14 7.04
N ASN A 384 27.82 15.20 6.19
CA ASN A 384 26.83 14.15 6.52
C ASN A 384 27.24 13.19 7.67
N LEU A 385 28.34 13.47 8.39
CA LEU A 385 28.88 12.70 9.51
C LEU A 385 28.76 13.50 10.81
N TYR A 386 27.61 13.34 11.49
CA TYR A 386 27.31 14.04 12.74
C TYR A 386 27.82 13.25 13.96
N GLY A 387 28.20 13.98 15.01
CA GLY A 387 28.63 13.40 16.29
C GLY A 387 27.45 13.16 17.21
N ILE A 388 27.35 11.94 17.75
CA ILE A 388 26.37 11.59 18.78
C ILE A 388 26.90 12.09 20.13
N SER A 389 26.13 12.92 20.83
CA SER A 389 26.48 13.49 22.14
C SER A 389 25.82 12.74 23.30
N ARG A 390 24.64 12.17 23.09
CA ARG A 390 23.98 11.26 24.03
C ARG A 390 23.04 10.30 23.30
N LEU A 391 23.42 9.03 23.28
CA LEU A 391 22.53 7.90 23.03
C LEU A 391 21.85 7.48 24.34
N THR A 392 20.56 7.13 24.24
CA THR A 392 19.85 6.47 25.35
C THR A 392 18.96 5.34 24.81
N GLU A 393 19.12 4.15 25.36
CA GLU A 393 18.23 3.00 25.17
C GLU A 393 17.45 2.79 26.47
N ASN A 394 16.12 2.81 26.43
CA ASN A 394 15.34 1.97 27.34
C ASN A 394 13.88 1.85 26.90
N ALA A 395 13.21 0.76 27.30
CA ALA A 395 11.76 0.72 27.38
C ALA A 395 11.27 1.81 28.36
N ASP A 396 11.94 1.97 29.52
CA ASP A 396 11.64 3.02 30.50
C ASP A 396 11.63 4.47 29.93
N ILE A 397 12.23 4.73 28.76
CA ILE A 397 12.20 6.04 28.10
C ILE A 397 11.02 6.18 27.12
N ILE A 398 10.55 5.06 26.55
CA ILE A 398 9.27 4.99 25.83
C ILE A 398 8.14 5.08 26.87
N ASP A 399 8.25 4.34 27.97
CA ASP A 399 7.43 4.49 29.16
C ASP A 399 7.54 5.88 29.81
N GLU A 400 8.66 6.61 29.75
CA GLU A 400 8.70 8.02 30.21
C GLU A 400 8.05 8.97 29.18
N LEU A 401 8.05 8.63 27.89
CA LEU A 401 7.22 9.33 26.89
C LEU A 401 5.72 9.07 27.13
N GLU A 402 5.35 7.95 27.76
CA GLU A 402 3.98 7.67 28.24
C GLU A 402 3.70 8.29 29.64
N LYS A 403 4.63 8.17 30.60
CA LYS A 403 4.49 8.54 32.02
C LYS A 403 4.72 10.02 32.31
N ASN A 404 5.45 10.77 31.47
CA ASN A 404 5.54 12.23 31.60
C ASN A 404 4.27 12.98 31.13
N ASN A 405 3.17 12.24 30.91
CA ASN A 405 1.81 12.74 31.08
C ASN A 405 1.45 13.99 30.25
N LEU A 406 1.48 13.84 28.92
CA LEU A 406 0.33 14.35 28.16
C LEU A 406 -0.90 13.50 28.50
N THR A 407 -1.51 13.75 29.66
CA THR A 407 -2.83 13.23 30.04
C THR A 407 -3.80 13.46 28.87
N PRO A 408 -4.64 12.48 28.49
CA PRO A 408 -5.15 12.32 27.11
C PRO A 408 -5.87 13.55 26.54
N GLN A 409 -5.07 14.45 25.95
CA GLN A 409 -5.42 15.68 25.26
C GLN A 409 -4.31 15.94 24.21
N GLY A 410 -4.60 16.02 22.91
CA GLY A 410 -5.89 15.85 22.26
C GLY A 410 -5.75 15.43 20.80
N SER A 411 -6.84 15.56 20.04
CA SER A 411 -6.98 15.01 18.69
C SER A 411 -5.99 15.51 17.64
N TRP A 412 -5.62 14.61 16.73
CA TRP A 412 -5.24 14.78 15.30
C TRP A 412 -5.46 16.17 14.68
N TRP A 413 -6.65 16.76 14.88
CA TRP A 413 -6.97 18.16 14.56
C TRP A 413 -5.89 19.20 14.89
N TRP A 414 -5.16 19.05 16.00
CA TRP A 414 -4.18 20.06 16.43
C TRP A 414 -3.04 20.26 15.42
N GLU A 415 -2.71 19.24 14.63
CA GLU A 415 -1.69 19.29 13.58
C GLU A 415 -2.22 19.88 12.26
N VAL A 416 -3.54 19.86 12.05
CA VAL A 416 -4.20 20.60 10.96
C VAL A 416 -4.22 22.11 11.24
N MET A 417 -4.14 22.50 12.52
CA MET A 417 -4.23 23.89 12.99
C MET A 417 -2.87 24.54 13.30
N SER A 418 -1.75 23.86 13.07
CA SER A 418 -0.41 24.31 13.50
C SER A 418 0.40 25.10 12.47
N SER A 419 -0.24 25.68 11.45
CA SER A 419 0.36 26.68 10.55
C SER A 419 -0.11 28.10 10.90
N ASN A 420 0.81 29.07 10.91
CA ASN A 420 0.59 30.48 11.30
C ASN A 420 0.00 30.72 12.71
N ARG A 421 0.84 30.53 13.74
CA ARG A 421 0.73 31.30 14.99
C ARG A 421 1.26 32.71 14.68
N ASN A 422 0.63 33.83 15.05
CA ASN A 422 -0.02 34.10 16.35
C ASN A 422 -1.43 34.72 16.26
N GLU A 423 -1.93 35.09 15.07
CA GLU A 423 -3.23 35.78 14.93
C GLU A 423 -4.41 34.80 15.06
N LEU A 424 -4.30 33.61 14.46
CA LEU A 424 -5.36 32.59 14.46
C LEU A 424 -5.74 32.14 15.88
N THR A 425 -4.75 32.01 16.77
CA THR A 425 -4.92 31.56 18.15
C THR A 425 -5.73 32.54 19.01
N LEU A 426 -5.61 33.85 18.75
CA LEU A 426 -6.41 34.88 19.42
C LEU A 426 -7.85 34.88 18.90
N ALA A 427 -8.04 34.74 17.59
CA ALA A 427 -9.38 34.63 17.00
C ALA A 427 -10.14 33.38 17.51
N ILE A 428 -9.49 32.21 17.51
CA ILE A 428 -10.10 30.94 17.93
C ILE A 428 -10.44 30.95 19.43
N SER A 429 -9.54 31.47 20.28
CA SER A 429 -9.84 31.58 21.72
C SER A 429 -10.97 32.57 22.02
N ALA A 430 -11.04 33.70 21.31
CA ALA A 430 -12.18 34.63 21.40
C ALA A 430 -13.51 33.99 20.94
N ILE A 431 -13.50 33.21 19.87
CA ILE A 431 -14.68 32.47 19.37
C ILE A 431 -15.12 31.40 20.38
N ILE A 432 -14.18 30.65 20.98
CA ILE A 432 -14.50 29.65 22.01
C ILE A 432 -15.09 30.32 23.25
N LEU A 433 -14.48 31.40 23.74
CA LEU A 433 -14.96 32.12 24.94
C LEU A 433 -16.33 32.76 24.73
N THR A 434 -16.57 33.39 23.57
CA THR A 434 -17.88 33.96 23.24
C THR A 434 -18.95 32.88 23.07
N ALA A 435 -18.64 31.75 22.41
CA ALA A 435 -19.56 30.61 22.32
C ALA A 435 -19.88 30.00 23.69
N PHE A 436 -18.90 29.89 24.60
CA PHE A 436 -19.10 29.40 25.96
C PHE A 436 -19.97 30.37 26.78
N TRP A 437 -19.71 31.68 26.69
CA TRP A 437 -20.51 32.72 27.34
C TRP A 437 -21.96 32.74 26.84
N TYR A 438 -22.17 32.64 25.53
CA TYR A 438 -23.51 32.59 24.93
C TYR A 438 -24.25 31.31 25.36
N ARG A 439 -23.59 30.15 25.32
CA ARG A 439 -24.16 28.88 25.78
C ARG A 439 -24.49 28.89 27.28
N TRP A 440 -23.69 29.55 28.11
CA TRP A 440 -23.99 29.73 29.53
C TRP A 440 -25.21 30.66 29.72
N LYS A 441 -25.24 31.82 29.04
CA LYS A 441 -26.36 32.78 29.13
C LYS A 441 -27.72 32.24 28.65
N PHE A 442 -27.73 31.30 27.71
CA PHE A 442 -28.95 30.71 27.13
C PHE A 442 -29.26 29.28 27.60
N SER A 443 -28.50 28.71 28.53
CA SER A 443 -28.79 27.38 29.09
C SER A 443 -29.82 27.46 30.24
N SER A 444 -31.08 27.73 29.90
CA SER A 444 -32.23 27.55 30.80
C SER A 444 -33.50 27.19 30.03
N SER A 445 -33.64 25.91 29.71
CA SER A 445 -34.95 25.27 29.48
C SER A 445 -34.87 23.81 29.92
N SER A 446 -35.62 23.45 30.96
CA SER A 446 -35.90 22.05 31.30
C SER A 446 -37.02 21.55 30.38
N ASN A 447 -36.67 20.94 29.25
CA ASN A 447 -37.65 20.31 28.36
C ASN A 447 -38.27 19.09 29.05
N GLY A 448 -39.37 19.30 29.77
CA GLY A 448 -40.15 18.24 30.39
C GLY A 448 -40.75 17.29 29.35
N GLY A 449 -40.70 15.99 29.62
CA GLY A 449 -41.47 14.96 28.90
C GLY A 449 -40.81 14.32 27.66
N GLN A 450 -39.66 14.80 27.17
CA GLN A 450 -38.94 14.09 26.09
C GLN A 450 -37.96 13.03 26.65
N PRO A 451 -37.88 11.82 26.06
CA PRO A 451 -36.91 10.82 26.46
C PRO A 451 -35.45 11.29 26.25
N PRO A 452 -34.50 10.84 27.09
CA PRO A 452 -33.09 11.21 26.94
C PRO A 452 -32.49 10.62 25.65
N LEU A 453 -31.43 11.26 25.15
CA LEU A 453 -30.51 10.63 24.19
C LEU A 453 -29.82 9.42 24.84
N PRO A 454 -29.35 8.41 24.08
CA PRO A 454 -28.62 7.26 24.63
C PRO A 454 -27.44 7.65 25.53
N PRO A 455 -27.03 6.80 26.48
CA PRO A 455 -25.79 6.96 27.24
C PRO A 455 -24.57 6.91 26.29
N GLY A 456 -23.39 7.28 26.77
CA GLY A 456 -22.17 7.29 25.97
C GLY A 456 -21.07 8.18 26.55
N PRO A 457 -19.86 8.14 25.97
CA PRO A 457 -18.73 8.92 26.45
C PRO A 457 -18.96 10.42 26.36
N ARG A 458 -18.31 11.14 27.28
CA ARG A 458 -18.21 12.60 27.20
C ARG A 458 -17.42 12.97 25.94
N SER A 459 -18.02 13.85 25.14
CA SER A 459 -17.44 14.35 23.89
C SER A 459 -16.69 15.66 24.17
N LEU A 460 -15.50 15.84 23.60
CA LEU A 460 -14.82 17.13 23.66
C LEU A 460 -15.53 18.18 22.79
N PRO A 461 -15.43 19.49 23.14
CA PRO A 461 -15.95 20.57 22.30
C PRO A 461 -15.38 20.50 20.88
N ILE A 462 -16.22 20.79 19.89
CA ILE A 462 -15.93 20.79 18.45
C ILE A 462 -15.58 19.40 17.88
N VAL A 463 -14.59 18.69 18.44
CA VAL A 463 -13.99 17.47 17.86
C VAL A 463 -14.78 16.19 18.15
N GLY A 464 -15.61 16.18 19.21
CA GLY A 464 -16.40 15.02 19.62
C GLY A 464 -15.58 13.98 20.41
N TYR A 465 -15.82 12.70 20.14
CA TYR A 465 -15.09 11.55 20.68
C TYR A 465 -13.97 11.06 19.73
N LEU A 466 -13.81 11.71 18.56
CA LEU A 466 -12.78 11.45 17.55
C LEU A 466 -11.35 11.22 18.13
N PRO A 467 -10.81 12.02 19.08
CA PRO A 467 -9.50 11.77 19.70
C PRO A 467 -9.34 10.42 20.41
N PHE A 468 -10.44 9.78 20.80
CA PHE A 468 -10.45 8.56 21.61
C PHE A 468 -10.87 7.33 20.80
N LEU A 469 -11.06 7.46 19.48
CA LEU A 469 -11.29 6.32 18.60
C LEU A 469 -9.99 5.54 18.37
N SER A 470 -10.09 4.22 18.54
CA SER A 470 -9.05 3.26 18.17
C SER A 470 -9.15 2.85 16.69
N ARG A 471 -8.13 2.14 16.17
CA ARG A 471 -8.19 1.55 14.82
C ARG A 471 -9.17 0.38 14.74
N ASP A 472 -9.30 -0.41 15.81
CA ASP A 472 -10.22 -1.56 15.90
C ASP A 472 -11.58 -1.17 16.51
N LEU A 473 -12.35 -0.33 15.79
CA LEU A 473 -13.63 0.19 16.26
C LEU A 473 -14.60 -0.90 16.73
N HIS A 474 -14.60 -2.06 16.07
CA HIS A 474 -15.46 -3.21 16.39
C HIS A 474 -15.23 -3.73 17.82
N LYS A 475 -13.96 -3.93 18.23
CA LYS A 475 -13.58 -4.30 19.60
C LYS A 475 -13.87 -3.16 20.59
N GLN A 476 -13.58 -1.93 20.21
CA GLN A 476 -13.83 -0.77 21.08
C GLN A 476 -15.33 -0.58 21.37
N PHE A 477 -16.20 -0.76 20.38
CA PHE A 477 -17.64 -0.62 20.56
C PHE A 477 -18.23 -1.70 21.48
N VAL A 478 -17.64 -2.90 21.56
CA VAL A 478 -17.99 -3.89 22.59
C VAL A 478 -17.56 -3.44 23.99
N THR A 479 -16.35 -2.90 24.14
CA THR A 479 -15.89 -2.32 25.42
C THR A 479 -16.80 -1.15 25.86
N MET A 480 -17.26 -0.34 24.90
CA MET A 480 -18.23 0.73 25.15
C MET A 480 -19.64 0.19 25.46
N ALA A 481 -20.10 -0.89 24.83
CA ALA A 481 -21.37 -1.54 25.17
C ALA A 481 -21.35 -2.07 26.61
N ASN A 482 -20.24 -2.66 27.05
CA ASN A 482 -20.05 -3.10 28.44
C ASN A 482 -20.04 -1.93 29.45
N THR A 483 -19.74 -0.70 28.99
CA THR A 483 -19.65 0.50 29.84
C THR A 483 -20.94 1.32 29.86
N TYR A 484 -21.64 1.42 28.72
CA TYR A 484 -22.79 2.30 28.52
C TYR A 484 -24.10 1.54 28.27
N GLY A 485 -24.07 0.22 28.12
CA GLY A 485 -25.23 -0.62 27.83
C GLY A 485 -25.42 -0.92 26.33
N PRO A 486 -26.49 -1.66 26.00
CA PRO A 486 -26.70 -2.26 24.66
C PRO A 486 -26.90 -1.24 23.53
N ILE A 487 -27.29 0.00 23.87
CA ILE A 487 -27.37 1.13 22.96
C ILE A 487 -26.64 2.33 23.56
N PHE A 488 -25.68 2.88 22.80
CA PHE A 488 -24.93 4.06 23.21
C PHE A 488 -24.71 5.02 22.04
N LYS A 489 -24.39 6.28 22.36
CA LYS A 489 -24.07 7.32 21.38
C LYS A 489 -22.63 7.79 21.52
N PHE A 490 -22.11 8.41 20.47
CA PHE A 490 -20.92 9.26 20.51
C PHE A 490 -21.02 10.33 19.42
N HIS A 491 -20.24 11.39 19.51
CA HIS A 491 -20.14 12.37 18.43
C HIS A 491 -18.81 12.18 17.69
N LEU A 492 -18.81 12.28 16.37
CA LEU A 492 -17.60 12.59 15.62
C LEU A 492 -17.82 13.98 15.06
N GLY A 493 -17.09 14.94 15.60
CA GLY A 493 -17.35 16.34 15.33
C GLY A 493 -18.77 16.76 15.71
N SER A 494 -19.47 17.35 14.75
CA SER A 494 -20.90 17.68 14.86
C SER A 494 -21.85 16.51 14.55
N LYS A 495 -21.37 15.42 13.92
CA LYS A 495 -22.22 14.27 13.58
C LYS A 495 -22.43 13.35 14.79
N LEU A 496 -23.68 13.26 15.24
CA LEU A 496 -24.13 12.26 16.21
C LEU A 496 -24.13 10.86 15.58
N HIS A 497 -23.54 9.91 16.29
CA HIS A 497 -23.51 8.48 15.96
C HIS A 497 -24.14 7.68 17.10
N VAL A 498 -24.85 6.60 16.77
CA VAL A 498 -25.45 5.65 17.72
C VAL A 498 -25.06 4.23 17.33
N VAL A 499 -24.71 3.40 18.32
CA VAL A 499 -24.39 1.98 18.14
C VAL A 499 -25.43 1.15 18.87
N ILE A 500 -25.94 0.11 18.20
CA ILE A 500 -26.85 -0.88 18.74
C ILE A 500 -26.15 -2.24 18.72
N ASN A 501 -26.16 -2.93 19.88
CA ASN A 501 -25.35 -4.12 20.12
C ASN A 501 -26.17 -5.35 20.54
N THR A 502 -27.52 -5.33 20.45
CA THR A 502 -28.37 -6.50 20.73
C THR A 502 -29.47 -6.74 19.67
N PRO A 503 -29.92 -7.99 19.47
CA PRO A 503 -30.98 -8.36 18.52
C PRO A 503 -32.31 -7.62 18.70
N GLU A 504 -32.73 -7.33 19.93
CA GLU A 504 -34.04 -6.74 20.22
C GLU A 504 -34.07 -5.27 19.81
N LEU A 505 -32.99 -4.54 20.06
CA LEU A 505 -32.87 -3.15 19.63
C LEU A 505 -32.60 -3.06 18.11
N ALA A 506 -31.88 -4.04 17.54
CA ALA A 506 -31.76 -4.17 16.09
C ALA A 506 -33.14 -4.43 15.44
N LYS A 507 -34.00 -5.27 16.04
CA LYS A 507 -35.38 -5.55 15.59
C LYS A 507 -36.24 -4.27 15.52
N VAL A 508 -36.13 -3.39 16.52
CA VAL A 508 -36.81 -2.08 16.48
C VAL A 508 -36.38 -1.27 15.25
N VAL A 509 -35.07 -1.25 14.94
CA VAL A 509 -34.51 -0.48 13.81
C VAL A 509 -34.80 -1.10 12.45
N VAL A 510 -34.70 -2.42 12.29
CA VAL A 510 -34.77 -3.11 10.97
C VAL A 510 -36.11 -3.77 10.66
N ARG A 511 -37.09 -3.71 11.59
CA ARG A 511 -38.46 -4.19 11.34
C ARG A 511 -39.51 -3.16 11.77
N GLU A 512 -39.56 -2.84 13.06
CA GLU A 512 -40.67 -2.05 13.63
C GLU A 512 -40.64 -0.58 13.19
N LYS A 513 -39.45 -0.06 12.88
CA LYS A 513 -39.20 1.31 12.42
C LYS A 513 -38.36 1.35 11.15
N ASP A 514 -38.36 0.26 10.39
CA ASP A 514 -37.47 0.04 9.23
C ASP A 514 -37.57 1.15 8.17
N GLU A 515 -38.77 1.68 7.92
CA GLU A 515 -38.96 2.82 7.01
C GLU A 515 -38.39 4.15 7.53
N ILE A 516 -38.36 4.35 8.86
CA ILE A 516 -37.71 5.52 9.46
C ILE A 516 -36.20 5.40 9.23
N PHE A 517 -35.61 4.24 9.52
CA PHE A 517 -34.18 3.97 9.38
C PHE A 517 -33.77 3.49 7.97
N ALA A 518 -34.61 3.65 6.95
CA ALA A 518 -34.31 3.23 5.59
C ALA A 518 -33.36 4.19 4.85
N ASN A 519 -33.00 5.33 5.42
CA ASN A 519 -32.11 6.32 4.82
C ASN A 519 -30.63 6.06 5.17
N ARG A 520 -29.74 6.82 4.54
CA ARG A 520 -28.28 6.76 4.69
C ARG A 520 -27.73 8.10 5.22
N ASN A 521 -26.47 8.08 5.62
CA ASN A 521 -25.65 9.26 5.87
C ASN A 521 -24.27 9.01 5.22
N PRO A 522 -24.21 8.96 3.88
CA PRO A 522 -23.01 8.50 3.17
C PRO A 522 -21.84 9.46 3.39
N THR A 523 -20.61 8.92 3.33
CA THR A 523 -19.40 9.74 3.34
C THR A 523 -19.22 10.48 2.01
N ILE A 524 -18.39 11.51 1.99
CA ILE A 524 -17.99 12.22 0.76
C ILE A 524 -17.26 11.27 -0.20
N ALA A 525 -16.50 10.30 0.33
CA ALA A 525 -15.97 9.20 -0.46
C ALA A 525 -17.10 8.35 -1.08
N ALA A 526 -18.08 7.91 -0.27
CA ALA A 526 -19.22 7.11 -0.76
C ALA A 526 -20.08 7.86 -1.79
N LEU A 527 -20.34 9.17 -1.60
CA LEU A 527 -21.02 10.02 -2.58
C LEU A 527 -20.19 10.21 -3.86
N GLY A 528 -18.89 10.46 -3.71
CA GLY A 528 -17.94 10.61 -4.81
C GLY A 528 -17.78 9.34 -5.65
N SER A 529 -18.03 8.16 -5.06
CA SER A 529 -18.11 6.89 -5.81
C SER A 529 -19.49 6.62 -6.40
N SER A 530 -20.58 6.87 -5.68
CA SER A 530 -21.95 6.42 -6.03
C SER A 530 -22.68 7.30 -7.07
N TYR A 531 -21.92 7.96 -7.95
CA TYR A 531 -22.43 9.01 -8.84
C TYR A 531 -23.23 10.11 -8.11
N GLY A 532 -22.89 10.39 -6.85
CA GLY A 532 -23.64 11.31 -5.98
C GLY A 532 -24.90 10.70 -5.35
N GLY A 533 -24.86 9.43 -4.94
CA GLY A 533 -25.98 8.73 -4.30
C GLY A 533 -27.13 8.41 -5.26
N ARG A 534 -26.82 7.93 -6.48
CA ARG A 534 -27.80 7.50 -7.50
C ARG A 534 -27.78 5.98 -7.75
N ASP A 535 -27.38 5.26 -6.71
CA ASP A 535 -27.09 3.84 -6.61
C ASP A 535 -28.11 3.11 -5.69
N ILE A 536 -27.88 1.82 -5.39
CA ILE A 536 -28.67 1.06 -4.41
C ILE A 536 -28.05 1.11 -3.01
N VAL A 537 -26.72 1.23 -2.91
CA VAL A 537 -26.00 1.12 -1.65
C VAL A 537 -26.16 2.38 -0.77
N TRP A 538 -25.94 3.56 -1.32
CA TRP A 538 -25.77 4.84 -0.62
C TRP A 538 -26.90 5.86 -0.81
N SER A 539 -27.70 5.79 -1.87
CA SER A 539 -28.90 6.62 -2.07
C SER A 539 -29.90 6.47 -0.93
N ASP A 540 -30.77 7.46 -0.72
CA ASP A 540 -31.83 7.48 0.31
C ASP A 540 -33.09 6.69 -0.09
N SER A 541 -33.99 6.37 0.85
CA SER A 541 -35.17 5.50 0.57
C SER A 541 -36.33 6.23 -0.15
N ASN A 542 -36.02 6.91 -1.25
CA ASN A 542 -36.95 7.63 -2.11
C ASN A 542 -37.69 6.70 -3.10
N SER A 543 -38.39 7.27 -4.10
CA SER A 543 -38.99 6.51 -5.22
C SER A 543 -37.96 5.77 -6.06
N ASP A 544 -36.88 6.46 -6.40
CA ASP A 544 -35.94 6.10 -7.45
C ASP A 544 -35.05 4.94 -6.99
N TRP A 545 -34.60 4.98 -5.72
CA TRP A 545 -33.93 3.87 -5.05
C TRP A 545 -34.82 2.63 -4.95
N ARG A 546 -36.11 2.78 -4.62
CA ARG A 546 -37.06 1.64 -4.59
C ARG A 546 -37.23 1.03 -5.98
N ASN A 547 -37.32 1.86 -7.01
CA ASN A 547 -37.42 1.43 -8.41
C ASN A 547 -36.14 0.73 -8.88
N LEU A 548 -34.96 1.32 -8.65
CA LEU A 548 -33.66 0.77 -9.01
C LEU A 548 -33.39 -0.56 -8.29
N ARG A 549 -33.68 -0.64 -6.99
CA ARG A 549 -33.60 -1.90 -6.21
C ARG A 549 -34.59 -2.94 -6.70
N LYS A 550 -35.82 -2.55 -7.06
CA LYS A 550 -36.82 -3.47 -7.65
C LYS A 550 -36.31 -4.05 -8.97
N ILE A 551 -35.82 -3.21 -9.88
CA ILE A 551 -35.19 -3.64 -11.14
C ILE A 551 -34.07 -4.63 -10.86
N PHE A 552 -33.11 -4.29 -9.99
CA PHE A 552 -31.99 -5.19 -9.70
C PHE A 552 -32.41 -6.54 -9.11
N VAL A 553 -33.34 -6.56 -8.15
CA VAL A 553 -33.80 -7.82 -7.54
C VAL A 553 -34.64 -8.68 -8.50
N GLN A 554 -35.46 -8.07 -9.36
CA GLN A 554 -36.34 -8.82 -10.27
C GLN A 554 -35.67 -9.20 -11.60
N GLU A 555 -34.89 -8.30 -12.17
CA GLU A 555 -34.35 -8.40 -13.53
C GLU A 555 -32.87 -8.85 -13.56
N VAL A 556 -32.17 -8.86 -12.43
CA VAL A 556 -30.77 -9.34 -12.33
C VAL A 556 -30.62 -10.52 -11.38
N LEU A 557 -31.14 -10.41 -10.16
CA LEU A 557 -30.93 -11.40 -9.09
C LEU A 557 -32.11 -12.36 -8.84
N SER A 558 -33.06 -12.42 -9.77
CA SER A 558 -34.12 -13.44 -9.72
C SER A 558 -33.57 -14.82 -10.11
N ASN A 559 -34.09 -15.89 -9.49
CA ASN A 559 -33.62 -17.27 -9.71
C ASN A 559 -33.53 -17.62 -11.20
N LYS A 560 -34.55 -17.26 -12.00
CA LYS A 560 -34.58 -17.43 -13.46
C LYS A 560 -33.35 -16.82 -14.17
N ASN A 561 -32.96 -15.59 -13.81
CA ASN A 561 -31.88 -14.89 -14.48
C ASN A 561 -30.51 -15.33 -13.93
N LEU A 562 -30.44 -15.76 -12.67
CA LEU A 562 -29.29 -16.47 -12.12
C LEU A 562 -29.09 -17.85 -12.79
N GLU A 563 -30.15 -18.62 -13.01
CA GLU A 563 -30.12 -19.91 -13.73
C GLU A 563 -29.69 -19.72 -15.19
N ALA A 564 -30.26 -18.75 -15.91
CA ALA A 564 -29.90 -18.42 -17.29
C ALA A 564 -28.43 -17.98 -17.46
N SER A 565 -27.81 -17.44 -16.39
CA SER A 565 -26.41 -17.01 -16.35
C SER A 565 -25.45 -18.04 -15.73
N SER A 566 -25.93 -19.22 -15.33
CA SER A 566 -25.14 -20.27 -14.66
C SER A 566 -23.87 -20.71 -15.39
N CYS A 567 -23.88 -20.71 -16.73
CA CYS A 567 -22.68 -21.01 -17.51
C CYS A 567 -21.53 -20.05 -17.19
N PHE A 568 -21.78 -18.76 -16.97
CA PHE A 568 -20.70 -17.81 -16.66
C PHE A 568 -20.05 -18.14 -15.33
N ARG A 569 -20.82 -18.53 -14.30
CA ARG A 569 -20.28 -18.97 -13.00
C ARG A 569 -19.44 -20.23 -13.15
N ARG A 570 -20.03 -21.29 -13.73
CA ARG A 570 -19.34 -22.58 -13.93
C ARG A 570 -18.08 -22.45 -14.78
N ASP A 571 -18.14 -21.71 -15.88
CA ASP A 571 -17.05 -21.65 -16.83
C ASP A 571 -15.85 -20.83 -16.27
N GLU A 572 -16.07 -19.83 -15.39
CA GLU A 572 -14.98 -19.16 -14.64
C GLU A 572 -14.49 -19.97 -13.41
N VAL A 573 -15.37 -20.67 -12.69
CA VAL A 573 -14.97 -21.56 -11.59
C VAL A 573 -14.10 -22.71 -12.10
N ARG A 574 -14.45 -23.33 -13.23
CA ARG A 574 -13.60 -24.35 -13.88
C ARG A 574 -12.24 -23.81 -14.31
N LYS A 575 -12.16 -22.60 -14.89
CA LYS A 575 -10.88 -21.92 -15.17
C LYS A 575 -10.07 -21.68 -13.88
N THR A 576 -10.74 -21.40 -12.77
CA THR A 576 -10.10 -21.20 -11.46
C THR A 576 -9.46 -22.50 -10.98
N ILE A 577 -10.19 -23.62 -11.00
CA ILE A 577 -9.65 -24.95 -10.65
C ILE A 577 -8.47 -25.30 -11.55
N LYS A 578 -8.55 -25.04 -12.87
CA LYS A 578 -7.44 -25.25 -13.81
C LYS A 578 -6.20 -24.40 -13.50
N ASN A 579 -6.39 -23.14 -13.12
CA ASN A 579 -5.32 -22.23 -12.69
C ASN A 579 -4.65 -22.71 -11.38
N VAL A 580 -5.43 -23.18 -10.40
CA VAL A 580 -4.90 -23.76 -9.16
C VAL A 580 -4.17 -25.09 -9.42
N PHE A 581 -4.70 -25.94 -10.30
CA PHE A 581 -4.04 -27.20 -10.70
C PHE A 581 -2.67 -26.96 -11.35
N SER A 582 -2.56 -25.92 -12.19
CA SER A 582 -1.27 -25.50 -12.77
C SER A 582 -0.26 -24.92 -11.76
N LYS A 583 -0.65 -24.81 -10.48
CA LYS A 583 0.13 -24.25 -9.37
C LYS A 583 0.30 -25.24 -8.19
N ILE A 584 -0.02 -26.52 -8.39
CA ILE A 584 0.20 -27.57 -7.37
C ILE A 584 1.67 -27.56 -6.90
N GLY A 585 1.86 -27.66 -5.58
CA GLY A 585 3.18 -27.58 -4.96
C GLY A 585 3.79 -26.17 -4.90
N THR A 586 3.06 -25.12 -5.30
CA THR A 586 3.51 -23.72 -5.15
C THR A 586 2.59 -22.93 -4.22
N SER A 587 3.14 -21.94 -3.53
CA SER A 587 2.41 -21.07 -2.61
C SER A 587 1.47 -20.14 -3.40
N ILE A 588 0.18 -20.13 -3.06
CA ILE A 588 -0.83 -19.26 -3.67
C ILE A 588 -1.59 -18.48 -2.59
N ASN A 589 -1.94 -17.23 -2.91
CA ASN A 589 -2.77 -16.37 -2.06
C ASN A 589 -4.26 -16.63 -2.37
N ILE A 590 -5.02 -17.11 -1.37
CA ILE A 590 -6.46 -17.39 -1.53
C ILE A 590 -7.26 -16.14 -1.85
N SER A 591 -6.90 -14.97 -1.27
CA SER A 591 -7.62 -13.72 -1.56
C SER A 591 -7.48 -13.30 -3.02
N GLU A 592 -6.31 -13.48 -3.65
CA GLU A 592 -6.12 -13.18 -5.08
C GLU A 592 -6.89 -14.14 -5.99
N ILE A 593 -6.90 -15.44 -5.66
CA ILE A 593 -7.67 -16.44 -6.39
C ILE A 593 -9.17 -16.12 -6.32
N ALA A 594 -9.72 -15.96 -5.10
CA ALA A 594 -11.14 -15.67 -4.89
C ALA A 594 -11.54 -14.33 -5.54
N PHE A 595 -10.72 -13.29 -5.44
CA PHE A 595 -10.96 -12.01 -6.10
C PHE A 595 -10.99 -12.16 -7.61
N SER A 596 -10.03 -12.87 -8.20
CA SER A 596 -9.97 -13.07 -9.65
C SER A 596 -11.19 -13.86 -10.14
N THR A 597 -11.61 -14.90 -9.42
CA THR A 597 -12.81 -15.67 -9.76
C THR A 597 -14.07 -14.81 -9.71
N GLU A 598 -14.34 -14.12 -8.59
CA GLU A 598 -15.55 -13.29 -8.46
C GLU A 598 -15.56 -12.10 -9.43
N ALA A 599 -14.41 -11.45 -9.65
CA ALA A 599 -14.30 -10.37 -10.63
C ALA A 599 -14.59 -10.86 -12.05
N ASN A 600 -14.08 -12.04 -12.43
CA ASN A 600 -14.33 -12.65 -13.75
C ASN A 600 -15.78 -13.14 -13.88
N VAL A 601 -16.36 -13.71 -12.81
CA VAL A 601 -17.76 -14.14 -12.79
C VAL A 601 -18.71 -12.95 -12.98
N LEU A 602 -18.51 -11.87 -12.23
CA LEU A 602 -19.33 -10.67 -12.34
C LEU A 602 -19.13 -10.00 -13.70
N THR A 603 -17.90 -9.91 -14.19
CA THR A 603 -17.55 -9.48 -15.56
C THR A 603 -18.35 -10.26 -16.63
N SER A 604 -18.32 -11.60 -16.56
CA SER A 604 -18.98 -12.48 -17.53
C SER A 604 -20.52 -12.45 -17.39
N MET A 605 -21.07 -12.39 -16.18
CA MET A 605 -22.51 -12.23 -15.96
C MET A 605 -23.06 -10.88 -16.42
N VAL A 606 -22.27 -9.80 -16.28
CA VAL A 606 -22.72 -8.44 -16.56
C VAL A 606 -22.60 -8.07 -18.06
N TRP A 607 -21.53 -8.49 -18.74
CA TRP A 607 -21.26 -8.10 -20.13
C TRP A 607 -21.33 -9.25 -21.15
N GLY A 608 -21.45 -10.49 -20.66
CA GLY A 608 -21.49 -11.70 -21.49
C GLY A 608 -20.23 -11.89 -22.34
N ASN A 609 -20.34 -12.78 -23.35
CA ASN A 609 -19.26 -13.07 -24.29
C ASN A 609 -18.87 -11.86 -25.19
N THR A 610 -19.58 -10.73 -25.11
CA THR A 610 -19.21 -9.48 -25.82
C THR A 610 -17.82 -8.99 -25.45
N SER A 611 -17.35 -9.33 -24.25
CA SER A 611 -16.01 -9.03 -23.77
C SER A 611 -14.91 -9.91 -24.40
N ALA A 612 -15.23 -11.06 -25.01
CA ALA A 612 -14.23 -12.08 -25.39
C ALA A 612 -13.20 -11.63 -26.47
N GLU A 613 -13.43 -10.51 -27.14
CA GLU A 613 -12.48 -9.90 -28.08
C GLU A 613 -11.74 -8.68 -27.50
N LYS A 614 -12.36 -7.88 -26.63
CA LYS A 614 -11.71 -6.72 -25.98
C LYS A 614 -11.01 -7.05 -24.65
N ALA A 615 -11.47 -8.05 -23.89
CA ALA A 615 -10.79 -8.59 -22.71
C ALA A 615 -9.52 -9.38 -23.05
N LYS A 616 -9.24 -9.62 -24.35
CA LYS A 616 -7.92 -10.00 -24.84
C LYS A 616 -6.89 -8.86 -24.78
N SER A 617 -7.33 -7.61 -24.54
CA SER A 617 -6.42 -6.59 -24.01
C SER A 617 -6.14 -6.90 -22.53
N SER A 618 -4.89 -7.25 -22.24
CA SER A 618 -4.40 -7.77 -20.94
C SER A 618 -4.59 -6.84 -19.73
N ASN A 619 -5.12 -5.65 -19.95
CA ASN A 619 -5.15 -4.57 -18.97
C ASN A 619 -6.56 -4.27 -18.44
N PHE A 620 -7.64 -4.80 -19.04
CA PHE A 620 -9.01 -4.42 -18.67
C PHE A 620 -9.38 -4.84 -17.23
N GLY A 621 -9.29 -6.15 -16.93
CA GLY A 621 -9.62 -6.67 -15.59
C GLY A 621 -8.71 -6.07 -14.51
N THR A 622 -7.42 -5.94 -14.82
CA THR A 622 -6.39 -5.34 -13.97
C THR A 622 -6.70 -3.87 -13.64
N GLN A 623 -7.12 -3.07 -14.62
CA GLN A 623 -7.53 -1.68 -14.37
C GLN A 623 -8.79 -1.60 -13.49
N LEU A 624 -9.80 -2.43 -13.76
CA LEU A 624 -11.01 -2.47 -12.94
C LEU A 624 -10.70 -2.89 -11.50
N GLN A 625 -9.87 -3.91 -11.31
CA GLN A 625 -9.35 -4.35 -10.00
C GLN A 625 -8.64 -3.22 -9.26
N MET A 626 -7.68 -2.55 -9.92
CA MET A 626 -6.93 -1.44 -9.32
C MET A 626 -7.86 -0.28 -8.93
N VAL A 627 -8.82 0.09 -9.78
CA VAL A 627 -9.78 1.17 -9.48
C VAL A 627 -10.70 0.77 -8.32
N SER A 628 -11.27 -0.44 -8.32
CA SER A 628 -12.13 -0.94 -7.25
C SER A 628 -11.41 -1.02 -5.90
N ALA A 629 -10.17 -1.52 -5.86
CA ALA A 629 -9.37 -1.57 -4.63
C ALA A 629 -9.10 -0.16 -4.07
N ASN A 630 -8.77 0.80 -4.93
CA ASN A 630 -8.59 2.20 -4.53
C ASN A 630 -9.89 2.82 -4.00
N ILE A 631 -11.04 2.51 -4.60
CA ILE A 631 -12.36 2.98 -4.11
C ILE A 631 -12.64 2.45 -2.70
N VAL A 632 -12.45 1.14 -2.44
CA VAL A 632 -12.68 0.55 -1.11
C VAL A 632 -11.76 1.17 -0.05
N VAL A 633 -10.48 1.38 -0.38
CA VAL A 633 -9.52 2.05 0.52
C VAL A 633 -9.96 3.49 0.83
N LEU A 634 -10.34 4.28 -0.18
CA LEU A 634 -10.79 5.67 0.00
C LEU A 634 -12.11 5.77 0.78
N MET A 635 -13.05 4.84 0.56
CA MET A 635 -14.30 4.78 1.34
C MET A 635 -14.05 4.47 2.83
N GLY A 636 -13.05 3.65 3.14
CA GLY A 636 -12.69 3.24 4.50
C GLY A 636 -11.85 4.25 5.29
N GLN A 637 -11.39 5.34 4.67
CA GLN A 637 -10.58 6.36 5.34
C GLN A 637 -11.42 7.31 6.20
N LEU A 638 -10.87 7.65 7.37
CA LEU A 638 -11.41 8.70 8.23
C LEU A 638 -11.10 10.07 7.60
N ASN A 639 -12.16 10.81 7.23
CA ASN A 639 -12.08 12.04 6.44
C ASN A 639 -12.55 13.27 7.24
N VAL A 640 -11.71 14.29 7.44
CA VAL A 640 -12.06 15.55 8.12
C VAL A 640 -13.33 16.17 7.54
N SER A 641 -13.48 16.19 6.22
CA SER A 641 -14.64 16.77 5.53
C SER A 641 -15.96 16.07 5.89
N ASP A 642 -15.90 14.77 6.20
CA ASP A 642 -17.07 13.99 6.64
C ASP A 642 -17.44 14.21 8.10
N VAL A 643 -16.47 14.63 8.92
CA VAL A 643 -16.67 14.92 10.34
C VAL A 643 -17.01 16.41 10.55
N PHE A 644 -16.59 17.29 9.62
CA PHE A 644 -16.80 18.73 9.62
C PHE A 644 -17.34 19.25 8.29
N PRO A 645 -18.66 19.12 8.03
CA PRO A 645 -19.27 19.54 6.77
C PRO A 645 -19.03 21.01 6.38
N SER A 646 -18.84 21.90 7.35
CA SER A 646 -18.49 23.32 7.11
C SER A 646 -17.09 23.54 6.55
N LEU A 647 -16.19 22.56 6.67
CA LEU A 647 -14.84 22.56 6.11
C LEU A 647 -14.73 21.68 4.85
N ALA A 648 -15.80 20.99 4.44
CA ALA A 648 -15.74 19.96 3.41
C ALA A 648 -15.22 20.48 2.06
N TRP A 649 -15.54 21.74 1.72
CA TRP A 649 -15.10 22.43 0.50
C TRP A 649 -13.58 22.57 0.33
N LEU A 650 -12.81 22.39 1.41
CA LEU A 650 -11.34 22.43 1.38
C LEU A 650 -10.71 21.12 0.90
N ASP A 651 -11.42 19.99 1.01
CA ASP A 651 -10.92 18.63 0.73
C ASP A 651 -9.50 18.38 1.29
N LEU A 652 -9.32 18.65 2.59
CA LEU A 652 -7.99 18.73 3.24
C LEU A 652 -7.13 17.45 3.13
N GLN A 653 -7.75 16.28 2.97
CA GLN A 653 -7.07 15.00 2.76
C GLN A 653 -7.06 14.56 1.27
N GLY A 654 -7.61 15.37 0.37
CA GLY A 654 -7.76 15.04 -1.05
C GLY A 654 -8.70 13.87 -1.33
N VAL A 655 -9.57 13.48 -0.38
CA VAL A 655 -10.42 12.29 -0.47
C VAL A 655 -11.47 12.46 -1.57
N GLU A 656 -12.10 13.63 -1.67
CA GLU A 656 -13.08 13.90 -2.73
C GLU A 656 -12.41 13.94 -4.11
N ARG A 657 -11.26 14.61 -4.21
CA ARG A 657 -10.46 14.71 -5.44
C ARG A 657 -9.93 13.35 -5.91
N ASN A 658 -9.41 12.54 -4.99
CA ASN A 658 -8.90 11.20 -5.29
C ASN A 658 -10.05 10.26 -5.66
N MET A 659 -11.21 10.34 -4.99
CA MET A 659 -12.37 9.54 -5.35
C MET A 659 -12.92 9.92 -6.73
N LYS A 660 -13.03 11.22 -7.05
CA LYS A 660 -13.39 11.69 -8.41
C LYS A 660 -12.43 11.18 -9.47
N ARG A 661 -11.11 11.09 -9.19
CA ARG A 661 -10.13 10.49 -10.11
C ARG A 661 -10.41 9.00 -10.37
N GLN A 662 -10.84 8.24 -9.36
CA GLN A 662 -11.23 6.84 -9.56
C GLN A 662 -12.58 6.71 -10.29
N LEU A 663 -13.56 7.55 -9.94
CA LEU A 663 -14.85 7.58 -10.63
C LEU A 663 -14.70 7.88 -12.12
N ASN A 664 -13.88 8.87 -12.51
CA ASN A 664 -13.68 9.21 -13.92
C ASN A 664 -13.14 8.02 -14.73
N ARG A 665 -12.14 7.29 -14.21
CA ARG A 665 -11.60 6.08 -14.86
C ARG A 665 -12.66 4.99 -15.00
N LEU A 666 -13.44 4.77 -13.94
CA LEU A 666 -14.55 3.81 -13.94
C LEU A 666 -15.67 4.24 -14.91
N ASP A 667 -15.91 5.54 -15.05
CA ASP A 667 -16.89 6.12 -15.96
C ASP A 667 -16.47 5.99 -17.43
N GLU A 668 -15.19 6.21 -17.75
CA GLU A 668 -14.60 5.96 -19.07
C GLU A 668 -14.76 4.48 -19.46
N ILE A 669 -14.39 3.57 -18.54
CA ILE A 669 -14.54 2.11 -18.71
C ILE A 669 -16.01 1.75 -18.98
N PHE A 670 -16.95 2.16 -18.12
CA PHE A 670 -18.37 1.85 -18.31
C PHE A 670 -18.98 2.54 -19.52
N THR A 671 -18.50 3.73 -19.90
CA THR A 671 -18.94 4.43 -21.13
C THR A 671 -18.61 3.59 -22.35
N SER A 672 -17.35 3.15 -22.52
CA SER A 672 -16.95 2.31 -23.64
C SER A 672 -17.82 1.05 -23.73
N ILE A 673 -18.00 0.31 -22.63
CA ILE A 673 -18.72 -0.97 -22.67
C ILE A 673 -20.21 -0.77 -23.00
N ILE A 674 -20.83 0.29 -22.46
CA ILE A 674 -22.23 0.64 -22.77
C ILE A 674 -22.37 0.97 -24.26
N ASP A 675 -21.49 1.79 -24.83
CA ASP A 675 -21.59 2.22 -26.23
C ASP A 675 -21.22 1.11 -27.22
N ASP A 676 -20.18 0.30 -26.92
CA ASP A 676 -19.85 -0.93 -27.64
C ASP A 676 -21.06 -1.88 -27.72
N ARG A 677 -21.82 -2.00 -26.62
CA ARG A 677 -23.01 -2.85 -26.53
C ARG A 677 -24.19 -2.29 -27.33
N ILE A 678 -24.45 -0.99 -27.24
CA ILE A 678 -25.49 -0.30 -28.03
C ILE A 678 -25.20 -0.45 -29.53
N GLU A 679 -23.96 -0.18 -29.96
CA GLU A 679 -23.56 -0.32 -31.36
C GLU A 679 -23.71 -1.77 -31.84
N SER A 680 -23.23 -2.75 -31.06
CA SER A 680 -23.34 -4.19 -31.35
C SER A 680 -24.79 -4.65 -31.52
N ASN A 681 -25.70 -4.15 -30.68
CA ASN A 681 -27.13 -4.47 -30.77
C ASN A 681 -27.77 -3.85 -32.03
N SER A 682 -27.45 -2.59 -32.34
CA SER A 682 -27.95 -1.90 -33.54
C SER A 682 -27.51 -2.56 -34.86
N LYS A 683 -26.34 -3.21 -34.87
CA LYS A 683 -25.83 -3.98 -36.02
C LYS A 683 -26.56 -5.32 -36.16
N LYS A 684 -26.87 -6.01 -35.06
CA LYS A 684 -27.54 -7.33 -35.07
C LYS A 684 -29.01 -7.26 -35.49
N SER A 685 -29.72 -6.17 -35.20
CA SER A 685 -31.18 -6.07 -35.47
C SER A 685 -31.58 -6.02 -36.95
N LYS A 686 -30.63 -6.07 -37.90
CA LYS A 686 -30.91 -6.01 -39.35
C LYS A 686 -30.99 -7.36 -40.07
N HIS A 687 -30.45 -8.45 -39.49
CA HIS A 687 -30.35 -9.75 -40.21
C HIS A 687 -30.58 -11.02 -39.37
N ALA A 688 -31.07 -10.92 -38.12
CA ALA A 688 -31.33 -12.09 -37.29
C ALA A 688 -32.76 -12.11 -36.72
N VAL A 689 -33.64 -12.91 -37.33
CA VAL A 689 -34.88 -13.39 -36.70
C VAL A 689 -34.58 -14.77 -36.12
N GLY A 690 -35.01 -15.04 -34.87
CA GLY A 690 -34.96 -16.38 -34.29
C GLY A 690 -33.63 -16.78 -33.65
N ASN A 691 -33.16 -16.02 -32.66
CA ASN A 691 -32.18 -16.56 -31.70
C ASN A 691 -32.40 -15.94 -30.30
N GLU A 692 -32.94 -16.73 -29.37
CA GLU A 692 -33.19 -16.33 -27.97
C GLU A 692 -31.87 -16.32 -27.18
N GLY A 693 -30.99 -15.38 -27.53
CA GLY A 693 -29.67 -15.25 -26.92
C GLY A 693 -29.75 -14.97 -25.42
N LYS A 694 -28.84 -15.61 -24.66
CA LYS A 694 -28.64 -15.39 -23.22
C LYS A 694 -28.55 -13.90 -22.92
N LYS A 695 -29.49 -13.36 -22.14
CA LYS A 695 -29.46 -11.96 -21.71
C LYS A 695 -28.49 -11.80 -20.54
N ASP A 696 -27.39 -11.11 -20.77
CA ASP A 696 -26.53 -10.56 -19.72
C ASP A 696 -27.15 -9.30 -19.09
N VAL A 697 -26.67 -8.91 -17.90
CA VAL A 697 -27.27 -7.81 -17.11
C VAL A 697 -27.30 -6.51 -17.89
N LEU A 698 -26.22 -6.19 -18.63
CA LEU A 698 -26.17 -4.94 -19.39
C LEU A 698 -27.24 -4.90 -20.49
N LEU A 699 -27.54 -6.01 -21.17
CA LEU A 699 -28.65 -6.04 -22.14
C LEU A 699 -30.00 -5.71 -21.48
N VAL A 700 -30.28 -6.33 -20.33
CA VAL A 700 -31.55 -6.11 -19.62
C VAL A 700 -31.67 -4.67 -19.12
N LEU A 701 -30.58 -4.08 -18.61
CA LEU A 701 -30.57 -2.68 -18.20
C LEU A 701 -30.73 -1.71 -19.39
N LEU A 702 -30.19 -2.01 -20.57
CA LEU A 702 -30.39 -1.21 -21.78
C LEU A 702 -31.81 -1.32 -22.33
N GLU A 703 -32.41 -2.52 -22.35
CA GLU A 703 -33.83 -2.72 -22.71
C GLU A 703 -34.78 -1.93 -21.79
N LEU A 704 -34.38 -1.68 -20.53
CA LEU A 704 -35.13 -0.85 -19.57
C LEU A 704 -34.83 0.65 -19.69
N MET A 705 -33.71 1.06 -20.30
CA MET A 705 -33.45 2.46 -20.67
C MET A 705 -34.31 2.90 -21.85
N ASP A 706 -34.47 2.03 -22.86
CA ASP A 706 -35.22 2.36 -24.09
C ASP A 706 -36.75 2.33 -23.90
N GLN A 707 -37.24 1.65 -22.84
CA GLN A 707 -38.67 1.60 -22.51
C GLN A 707 -39.18 2.94 -21.95
N LYS A 708 -40.11 3.57 -22.67
CA LYS A 708 -40.88 4.75 -22.23
C LYS A 708 -41.98 4.41 -21.19
N ASN A 709 -41.68 3.47 -20.28
CA ASN A 709 -42.56 3.03 -19.21
C ASN A 709 -42.43 3.92 -17.96
N VAL A 710 -43.37 3.77 -17.02
CA VAL A 710 -43.43 4.54 -15.76
C VAL A 710 -42.22 4.30 -14.84
N ILE A 711 -41.46 3.22 -15.07
CA ILE A 711 -40.23 2.89 -14.34
C ILE A 711 -39.07 2.84 -15.35
N SER A 712 -38.66 4.00 -15.86
CA SER A 712 -37.44 4.13 -16.67
C SER A 712 -36.20 4.29 -15.78
N ILE A 713 -35.07 3.79 -16.27
CA ILE A 713 -33.74 3.94 -15.65
C ILE A 713 -32.88 4.84 -16.54
N ASN A 714 -32.08 5.74 -15.97
CA ASN A 714 -31.18 6.60 -16.74
C ASN A 714 -29.74 6.05 -16.79
N ARG A 715 -28.94 6.50 -17.76
CA ARG A 715 -27.55 6.04 -17.96
C ARG A 715 -26.65 6.19 -16.73
N THR A 716 -26.90 7.19 -15.87
CA THR A 716 -26.14 7.38 -14.63
C THR A 716 -26.51 6.33 -13.59
N GLN A 717 -27.80 5.98 -13.47
CA GLN A 717 -28.27 4.90 -12.60
C GLN A 717 -27.78 3.53 -13.09
N VAL A 718 -27.71 3.29 -14.41
CA VAL A 718 -27.10 2.07 -14.96
C VAL A 718 -25.62 2.00 -14.58
N LYS A 719 -24.84 3.05 -14.81
CA LYS A 719 -23.42 3.10 -14.40
C LYS A 719 -23.23 2.89 -12.88
N ALA A 720 -24.05 3.55 -12.06
CA ALA A 720 -24.02 3.37 -10.60
C ALA A 720 -24.36 1.92 -10.19
N LEU A 721 -25.34 1.28 -10.85
CA LEU A 721 -25.70 -0.11 -10.59
C LEU A 721 -24.59 -1.09 -11.03
N LEU A 722 -23.94 -0.86 -12.18
CA LEU A 722 -22.77 -1.63 -12.60
C LEU A 722 -21.63 -1.52 -11.55
N GLN A 723 -21.45 -0.35 -10.95
CA GLN A 723 -20.46 -0.13 -9.90
C GLN A 723 -20.81 -0.87 -8.61
N ASP A 724 -22.07 -0.79 -8.15
CA ASP A 724 -22.56 -1.54 -6.99
C ASP A 724 -22.32 -3.04 -7.17
N ILE A 725 -22.62 -3.59 -8.35
CA ILE A 725 -22.40 -5.01 -8.67
C ILE A 725 -20.91 -5.37 -8.57
N MET A 726 -20.04 -4.68 -9.30
CA MET A 726 -18.61 -5.04 -9.37
C MET A 726 -17.88 -4.82 -8.04
N VAL A 727 -18.13 -3.71 -7.33
CA VAL A 727 -17.41 -3.37 -6.10
C VAL A 727 -17.93 -4.16 -4.91
N ALA A 728 -19.25 -4.21 -4.68
CA ALA A 728 -19.81 -4.89 -3.51
C ALA A 728 -19.78 -6.42 -3.64
N GLY A 729 -19.96 -6.95 -4.86
CA GLY A 729 -19.90 -8.38 -5.12
C GLY A 729 -18.50 -8.97 -4.88
N THR A 730 -17.49 -8.43 -5.57
CA THR A 730 -16.12 -8.99 -5.54
C THR A 730 -15.51 -8.94 -4.13
N GLU A 731 -15.48 -7.75 -3.52
CA GLU A 731 -14.78 -7.50 -2.25
C GLU A 731 -15.34 -8.34 -1.08
N THR A 732 -16.68 -8.48 -1.00
CA THR A 732 -17.32 -9.13 0.15
C THR A 732 -17.23 -10.65 0.10
N SER A 733 -17.46 -11.27 -1.07
CA SER A 733 -17.23 -12.70 -1.24
C SER A 733 -15.77 -13.09 -1.09
N THR A 734 -14.84 -12.31 -1.65
CA THR A 734 -13.39 -12.56 -1.51
C THR A 734 -13.01 -12.65 -0.03
N THR A 735 -13.43 -11.66 0.76
CA THR A 735 -13.15 -11.60 2.20
C THR A 735 -13.70 -12.83 2.93
N LEU A 736 -14.91 -13.30 2.59
CA LEU A 736 -15.48 -14.49 3.23
C LEU A 736 -14.76 -15.79 2.82
N ILE A 737 -14.46 -15.97 1.53
CA ILE A 737 -13.81 -17.18 1.01
C ILE A 737 -12.43 -17.35 1.66
N GLU A 738 -11.71 -16.25 1.88
CA GLU A 738 -10.43 -16.24 2.59
C GLU A 738 -10.57 -16.63 4.08
N TRP A 739 -11.57 -16.09 4.79
CA TRP A 739 -11.86 -16.48 6.18
C TRP A 739 -12.31 -17.94 6.29
N ALA A 740 -13.17 -18.40 5.38
CA ALA A 740 -13.69 -19.76 5.38
C ALA A 740 -12.57 -20.77 5.14
N MET A 741 -11.69 -20.53 4.14
CA MET A 741 -10.52 -21.38 3.92
C MET A 741 -9.58 -21.38 5.15
N ALA A 742 -9.37 -20.23 5.80
CA ALA A 742 -8.50 -20.15 6.98
C ALA A 742 -9.05 -20.97 8.16
N GLU A 743 -10.33 -20.81 8.50
CA GLU A 743 -10.95 -21.54 9.60
C GLU A 743 -11.14 -23.04 9.29
N ILE A 744 -11.51 -23.40 8.05
CA ILE A 744 -11.59 -24.80 7.63
C ILE A 744 -10.23 -25.49 7.76
N MET A 745 -9.15 -24.87 7.27
CA MET A 745 -7.81 -25.45 7.32
C MET A 745 -7.20 -25.48 8.73
N GLN A 746 -7.47 -24.46 9.56
CA GLN A 746 -7.08 -24.46 10.98
C GLN A 746 -7.71 -25.61 11.77
N ASN A 747 -8.94 -26.02 11.41
CA ASN A 747 -9.72 -27.02 12.12
C ASN A 747 -9.80 -28.34 11.32
N SER A 748 -8.78 -29.20 11.45
CA SER A 748 -8.63 -30.43 10.63
C SER A 748 -9.86 -31.35 10.61
N ASP A 749 -10.59 -31.48 11.73
CA ASP A 749 -11.80 -32.29 11.79
C ASP A 749 -12.96 -31.68 10.97
N ILE A 750 -12.98 -30.36 10.81
CA ILE A 750 -13.96 -29.63 9.99
C ILE A 750 -13.58 -29.77 8.52
N LEU A 751 -12.31 -29.57 8.16
CA LEU A 751 -11.80 -29.86 6.81
C LEU A 751 -12.18 -31.28 6.39
N LYS A 752 -11.85 -32.29 7.22
CA LYS A 752 -12.17 -33.69 6.95
C LYS A 752 -13.67 -33.93 6.74
N ARG A 753 -14.54 -33.40 7.61
CA ARG A 753 -16.00 -33.55 7.48
C ARG A 753 -16.58 -32.84 6.23
N VAL A 754 -16.05 -31.68 5.85
CA VAL A 754 -16.42 -31.02 4.58
C VAL A 754 -15.93 -31.84 3.38
N GLN A 755 -14.72 -32.39 3.45
CA GLN A 755 -14.16 -33.24 2.42
C GLN A 755 -14.93 -34.56 2.25
N GLU A 756 -15.39 -35.17 3.35
CA GLU A 756 -16.27 -36.36 3.38
C GLU A 756 -17.65 -36.06 2.78
N GLU A 757 -18.29 -34.93 3.13
CA GLU A 757 -19.56 -34.50 2.52
C GLU A 757 -19.42 -34.30 1.00
N LEU A 758 -18.32 -33.68 0.55
CA LEU A 758 -18.05 -33.51 -0.87
C LEU A 758 -17.81 -34.85 -1.59
N GLU A 759 -17.20 -35.84 -0.93
CA GLU A 759 -17.07 -37.20 -1.47
C GLU A 759 -18.41 -37.92 -1.59
N GLU A 760 -19.27 -37.87 -0.57
CA GLU A 760 -20.60 -38.52 -0.60
C GLU A 760 -21.52 -37.90 -1.67
N ILE A 761 -21.52 -36.56 -1.77
CA ILE A 761 -22.48 -35.82 -2.59
C ILE A 761 -22.04 -35.68 -4.06
N VAL A 762 -20.73 -35.63 -4.33
CA VAL A 762 -20.17 -35.41 -5.67
C VAL A 762 -19.45 -36.65 -6.21
N GLY A 763 -18.76 -37.41 -5.36
CA GLY A 763 -17.85 -38.48 -5.76
C GLY A 763 -16.49 -37.98 -6.24
N LEU A 764 -15.48 -38.84 -6.20
CA LEU A 764 -14.10 -38.51 -6.60
C LEU A 764 -13.89 -38.49 -8.14
N ASP A 765 -14.75 -39.16 -8.90
CA ASP A 765 -14.65 -39.25 -10.37
C ASP A 765 -15.44 -38.15 -11.12
N ASN A 766 -15.98 -37.17 -10.40
CA ASN A 766 -16.79 -36.07 -10.93
C ASN A 766 -16.18 -34.70 -10.59
N ILE A 767 -16.93 -33.63 -10.87
CA ILE A 767 -16.62 -32.26 -10.45
C ILE A 767 -17.85 -31.60 -9.80
N VAL A 768 -17.63 -30.54 -9.03
CA VAL A 768 -18.72 -29.74 -8.42
C VAL A 768 -19.50 -29.01 -9.52
N GLU A 769 -20.83 -29.08 -9.43
CA GLU A 769 -21.78 -28.32 -10.26
C GLU A 769 -22.83 -27.66 -9.35
N GLU A 770 -23.53 -26.62 -9.84
CA GLU A 770 -24.53 -25.88 -9.05
C GLU A 770 -25.66 -26.76 -8.48
N SER A 771 -25.92 -27.91 -9.10
CA SER A 771 -26.90 -28.92 -8.66
C SER A 771 -26.49 -29.68 -7.39
N HIS A 772 -25.22 -29.62 -6.98
CA HIS A 772 -24.73 -30.30 -5.77
C HIS A 772 -24.90 -29.42 -4.53
N LEU A 773 -24.78 -28.09 -4.68
CA LEU A 773 -24.73 -27.12 -3.58
C LEU A 773 -25.90 -27.24 -2.57
N PRO A 774 -27.17 -27.45 -2.97
CA PRO A 774 -28.29 -27.58 -2.03
C PRO A 774 -28.26 -28.85 -1.15
N LYS A 775 -27.29 -29.74 -1.35
CA LYS A 775 -27.07 -30.95 -0.54
C LYS A 775 -25.90 -30.83 0.44
N LEU A 776 -25.02 -29.83 0.27
CA LEU A 776 -23.79 -29.65 1.05
C LEU A 776 -24.09 -28.86 2.34
N GLN A 777 -24.82 -29.51 3.26
CA GLN A 777 -25.37 -28.88 4.46
C GLN A 777 -24.29 -28.53 5.50
N TYR A 778 -23.24 -29.33 5.60
CA TYR A 778 -22.13 -29.07 6.50
C TYR A 778 -21.21 -27.95 5.98
N LEU A 779 -20.96 -27.88 4.67
CA LEU A 779 -20.31 -26.71 4.07
C LEU A 779 -21.15 -25.45 4.27
N GLU A 780 -22.47 -25.50 4.06
CA GLU A 780 -23.37 -24.35 4.30
C GLU A 780 -23.31 -23.90 5.77
N ALA A 781 -23.37 -24.85 6.72
CA ALA A 781 -23.23 -24.59 8.15
C ALA A 781 -21.86 -23.98 8.51
N THR A 782 -20.80 -24.39 7.82
CA THR A 782 -19.43 -23.90 8.01
C THR A 782 -19.26 -22.47 7.47
N ILE A 783 -19.89 -22.15 6.34
CA ILE A 783 -19.94 -20.78 5.81
C ILE A 783 -20.77 -19.87 6.74
N LYS A 784 -21.86 -20.37 7.33
CA LYS A 784 -22.62 -19.62 8.35
C LYS A 784 -21.81 -19.35 9.61
N GLU A 785 -21.03 -20.32 10.09
CA GLU A 785 -20.12 -20.12 11.22
C GLU A 785 -19.01 -19.12 10.89
N THR A 786 -18.48 -19.16 9.66
CA THR A 786 -17.55 -18.14 9.14
C THR A 786 -18.19 -16.75 9.14
N PHE A 787 -19.45 -16.60 8.73
CA PHE A 787 -20.18 -15.33 8.82
C PHE A 787 -20.49 -14.88 10.26
N ARG A 788 -20.59 -15.82 11.21
CA ARG A 788 -20.82 -15.53 12.62
C ARG A 788 -19.55 -14.96 13.25
N LEU A 789 -18.42 -15.62 13.08
CA LEU A 789 -17.14 -15.17 13.62
C LEU A 789 -16.51 -14.04 12.79
N HIS A 790 -16.61 -14.05 11.47
CA HIS A 790 -16.04 -13.01 10.61
C HIS A 790 -17.14 -12.33 9.79
N PRO A 791 -18.05 -11.55 10.44
CA PRO A 791 -19.09 -10.82 9.73
C PRO A 791 -18.45 -9.75 8.86
N VAL A 792 -18.40 -10.02 7.55
CA VAL A 792 -17.64 -9.27 6.55
C VAL A 792 -17.85 -7.77 6.65
N VAL A 793 -19.06 -7.28 6.95
CA VAL A 793 -19.33 -5.87 7.28
C VAL A 793 -19.76 -5.78 8.76
N PRO A 794 -18.84 -5.55 9.72
CA PRO A 794 -19.06 -5.85 11.14
C PRO A 794 -20.11 -4.97 11.84
N PHE A 795 -20.44 -3.81 11.27
CA PHE A 795 -21.49 -2.90 11.76
C PHE A 795 -22.73 -2.85 10.86
N ILE A 796 -22.78 -3.69 9.82
CA ILE A 796 -23.60 -3.51 8.62
C ILE A 796 -23.32 -2.12 7.98
N LEU A 797 -23.84 -1.86 6.77
CA LEU A 797 -23.78 -0.51 6.22
C LEU A 797 -24.67 0.44 7.04
N PRO A 798 -24.16 1.59 7.54
CA PRO A 798 -24.89 2.43 8.50
C PRO A 798 -26.22 2.99 7.98
N ARG A 799 -27.15 3.18 8.90
CA ARG A 799 -28.50 3.75 8.64
C ARG A 799 -28.61 5.19 9.13
N SER A 800 -29.64 5.88 8.68
CA SER A 800 -30.01 7.23 9.10
C SER A 800 -31.52 7.31 9.30
N PRO A 801 -32.03 7.86 10.41
CA PRO A 801 -33.46 8.05 10.62
C PRO A 801 -33.97 9.29 9.89
N SER A 802 -35.04 9.13 9.11
CA SER A 802 -35.70 10.22 8.36
C SER A 802 -36.46 11.22 9.25
N LYS A 803 -36.74 10.84 10.51
CA LYS A 803 -37.35 11.65 11.57
C LYS A 803 -36.96 11.13 12.96
N ASP A 804 -37.05 11.98 13.97
CA ASP A 804 -36.83 11.62 15.38
C ASP A 804 -37.73 10.45 15.80
N CYS A 805 -37.17 9.48 16.52
CA CYS A 805 -37.94 8.35 17.05
C CYS A 805 -37.30 7.72 18.29
N ILE A 806 -38.08 6.93 19.05
CA ILE A 806 -37.62 6.29 20.29
C ILE A 806 -37.09 4.88 20.00
N VAL A 807 -35.91 4.51 20.50
CA VAL A 807 -35.37 3.13 20.49
C VAL A 807 -34.78 2.82 21.88
N GLY A 808 -35.15 1.68 22.47
CA GLY A 808 -34.64 1.26 23.79
C GLY A 808 -34.95 2.22 24.94
N GLY A 809 -36.01 3.04 24.82
CA GLY A 809 -36.35 4.10 25.77
C GLY A 809 -35.65 5.45 25.51
N TYR A 810 -34.76 5.54 24.53
CA TYR A 810 -34.01 6.75 24.21
C TYR A 810 -34.47 7.42 22.92
N ILE A 811 -34.37 8.75 22.82
CA ILE A 811 -34.61 9.47 21.55
C ILE A 811 -33.40 9.34 20.61
N ILE A 812 -33.69 8.98 19.36
CA ILE A 812 -32.74 8.86 18.25
C ILE A 812 -33.07 9.96 17.24
N PRO A 813 -32.30 11.07 17.18
CA PRO A 813 -32.61 12.23 16.35
C PRO A 813 -32.47 11.97 14.85
N LYS A 814 -33.28 12.66 14.04
CA LYS A 814 -33.20 12.69 12.58
C LYS A 814 -31.77 12.91 12.09
N GLY A 815 -31.35 12.15 11.08
CA GLY A 815 -30.07 12.32 10.40
C GLY A 815 -28.83 11.83 11.15
N CYS A 816 -28.95 11.28 12.37
CA CYS A 816 -27.81 10.67 13.05
C CYS A 816 -27.40 9.34 12.39
N THR A 817 -26.11 9.01 12.41
CA THR A 817 -25.62 7.73 11.88
C THR A 817 -25.88 6.59 12.87
N VAL A 818 -26.51 5.51 12.43
CA VAL A 818 -26.83 4.34 13.27
C VAL A 818 -26.10 3.09 12.77
N PHE A 819 -25.27 2.51 13.64
CA PHE A 819 -24.56 1.26 13.42
C PHE A 819 -25.31 0.08 14.06
N LEU A 820 -25.29 -1.08 13.41
CA LEU A 820 -25.87 -2.34 13.91
C LEU A 820 -24.72 -3.33 14.11
N ASN A 821 -24.24 -3.46 15.34
CA ASN A 821 -22.99 -4.17 15.65
C ASN A 821 -23.14 -5.70 15.58
N ALA A 822 -23.17 -6.23 14.36
CA ALA A 822 -23.23 -7.66 14.07
C ALA A 822 -22.02 -8.39 14.68
N TRP A 823 -20.82 -7.79 14.68
CA TRP A 823 -19.63 -8.37 15.32
C TRP A 823 -19.83 -8.64 16.81
N ALA A 824 -20.50 -7.74 17.53
CA ALA A 824 -20.90 -7.96 18.92
C ALA A 824 -21.99 -9.03 19.05
N ILE A 825 -23.10 -8.87 18.32
CA ILE A 825 -24.29 -9.73 18.46
C ILE A 825 -23.97 -11.19 18.10
N HIS A 826 -23.13 -11.42 17.10
CA HIS A 826 -22.70 -12.76 16.67
C HIS A 826 -21.70 -13.42 17.65
N ARG A 827 -21.16 -12.66 18.63
CA ARG A 827 -20.20 -13.10 19.67
C ARG A 827 -20.72 -13.01 21.11
N ASP A 828 -21.96 -12.57 21.31
CA ASP A 828 -22.49 -12.35 22.66
C ASP A 828 -22.94 -13.69 23.29
N PRO A 829 -22.38 -14.09 24.45
CA PRO A 829 -22.70 -15.36 25.11
C PRO A 829 -24.15 -15.48 25.57
N HIS A 830 -24.95 -14.40 25.61
CA HIS A 830 -26.39 -14.49 25.88
C HIS A 830 -27.17 -15.13 24.72
N TYR A 831 -26.61 -15.11 23.50
CA TYR A 831 -27.26 -15.60 22.28
C TYR A 831 -26.53 -16.79 21.63
N TRP A 832 -25.29 -17.07 22.03
CA TRP A 832 -24.43 -18.09 21.43
C TRP A 832 -23.62 -18.86 22.48
N GLU A 833 -23.87 -20.17 22.57
CA GLU A 833 -23.03 -21.13 23.32
C GLU A 833 -21.59 -21.13 22.76
N ASN A 834 -20.57 -21.03 23.63
CA ASN A 834 -19.15 -20.91 23.26
C ASN A 834 -18.91 -19.95 22.07
N PRO A 835 -19.13 -18.63 22.24
CA PRO A 835 -19.25 -17.70 21.12
C PRO A 835 -17.92 -17.41 20.38
N LEU A 836 -16.78 -17.82 20.94
CA LEU A 836 -15.46 -17.67 20.31
C LEU A 836 -14.93 -19.00 19.71
N GLU A 837 -15.69 -20.09 19.83
CA GLU A 837 -15.37 -21.39 19.24
C GLU A 837 -15.95 -21.46 17.81
N PHE A 838 -15.14 -21.87 16.83
CA PHE A 838 -15.61 -22.15 15.47
C PHE A 838 -16.25 -23.54 15.41
N ASN A 839 -17.58 -23.59 15.46
CA ASN A 839 -18.37 -24.82 15.57
C ASN A 839 -19.57 -24.80 14.59
N PRO A 840 -19.43 -25.37 13.38
CA PRO A 840 -20.51 -25.43 12.38
C PRO A 840 -21.76 -26.19 12.84
N ASP A 841 -21.63 -27.16 13.75
CA ASP A 841 -22.77 -27.97 14.21
C ASP A 841 -23.84 -27.16 14.95
N ARG A 842 -23.55 -25.91 15.35
CA ARG A 842 -24.59 -24.99 15.85
C ARG A 842 -25.63 -24.61 14.78
N PHE A 843 -25.23 -24.59 13.50
CA PHE A 843 -26.08 -24.27 12.34
C PHE A 843 -26.76 -25.50 11.72
N LEU A 844 -26.25 -26.71 11.95
CA LEU A 844 -27.03 -27.94 11.72
C LEU A 844 -28.16 -28.09 12.75
N ARG A 845 -27.87 -27.81 14.04
CA ARG A 845 -28.84 -27.88 15.14
C ARG A 845 -29.96 -26.83 15.05
N ASN A 846 -29.66 -25.63 14.52
CA ASN A 846 -30.57 -24.47 14.55
C ASN A 846 -30.74 -23.84 13.16
N LYS A 847 -31.98 -23.64 12.73
CA LYS A 847 -32.29 -23.03 11.44
C LYS A 847 -32.11 -21.51 11.48
N TYR A 848 -31.00 -21.05 10.92
CA TYR A 848 -30.71 -19.63 10.63
C TYR A 848 -30.63 -19.39 9.11
N ASP A 849 -31.03 -18.19 8.70
CA ASP A 849 -30.93 -17.70 7.31
C ASP A 849 -30.05 -16.45 7.20
N TYR A 850 -29.60 -16.18 5.98
CA TYR A 850 -28.74 -15.03 5.66
C TYR A 850 -29.47 -13.67 5.71
N ILE A 851 -30.80 -13.67 5.63
CA ILE A 851 -31.64 -12.45 5.61
C ILE A 851 -32.02 -11.93 7.00
N GLY A 852 -31.57 -12.62 8.06
CA GLY A 852 -31.75 -12.23 9.45
C GLY A 852 -33.19 -12.33 9.92
N SER A 853 -33.89 -13.44 9.63
CA SER A 853 -35.21 -13.72 10.25
C SER A 853 -35.10 -13.98 11.76
N ASN A 854 -33.96 -14.50 12.21
CA ASN A 854 -33.48 -14.46 13.58
C ASN A 854 -32.33 -13.44 13.69
N LEU A 855 -32.51 -12.36 14.45
CA LEU A 855 -31.52 -11.26 14.52
C LEU A 855 -30.32 -11.53 15.44
N ASN A 856 -30.17 -12.75 15.94
CA ASN A 856 -28.90 -13.21 16.50
C ASN A 856 -27.85 -13.46 15.39
N PHE A 857 -28.30 -13.68 14.14
CA PHE A 857 -27.47 -13.90 12.96
C PHE A 857 -28.03 -13.13 11.75
N PHE A 858 -27.35 -12.07 11.30
CA PHE A 858 -27.83 -11.23 10.19
C PHE A 858 -26.68 -10.65 9.34
N PRO A 859 -25.73 -11.48 8.83
CA PRO A 859 -24.52 -11.00 8.17
C PRO A 859 -24.76 -10.08 6.95
N PHE A 860 -25.89 -10.24 6.26
CA PHE A 860 -26.29 -9.41 5.12
C PHE A 860 -27.27 -8.26 5.50
N GLY A 861 -27.47 -7.99 6.80
CA GLY A 861 -28.50 -7.09 7.29
C GLY A 861 -29.91 -7.68 7.19
N SER A 862 -30.93 -6.87 7.48
CA SER A 862 -32.35 -7.25 7.37
C SER A 862 -33.23 -6.04 7.03
N GLY A 863 -34.54 -6.23 6.82
CA GLY A 863 -35.47 -5.17 6.43
C GLY A 863 -35.22 -4.59 5.02
N ARG A 864 -35.75 -3.40 4.72
CA ARG A 864 -35.64 -2.71 3.41
C ARG A 864 -34.20 -2.56 2.91
N ARG A 865 -33.23 -2.47 3.83
CA ARG A 865 -31.78 -2.33 3.54
C ARG A 865 -30.97 -3.62 3.73
N SER A 866 -31.61 -4.80 3.70
CA SER A 866 -30.89 -6.07 3.52
C SER A 866 -30.06 -6.05 2.22
N CYS A 867 -28.99 -6.83 2.16
CA CYS A 867 -28.24 -6.99 0.92
C CYS A 867 -29.16 -7.55 -0.18
N PRO A 868 -29.25 -6.93 -1.36
CA PRO A 868 -29.96 -7.53 -2.49
C PRO A 868 -29.20 -8.75 -3.05
N GLY A 869 -27.87 -8.79 -2.88
CA GLY A 869 -26.94 -9.77 -3.46
C GLY A 869 -26.98 -11.20 -2.90
N VAL A 870 -27.76 -11.47 -1.84
CA VAL A 870 -27.74 -12.77 -1.12
C VAL A 870 -27.83 -13.98 -2.06
N PRO A 871 -28.78 -14.08 -3.02
CA PRO A 871 -28.93 -15.28 -3.85
C PRO A 871 -27.76 -15.58 -4.79
N LEU A 872 -26.93 -14.57 -5.09
CA LEU A 872 -25.69 -14.74 -5.86
C LEU A 872 -24.51 -15.01 -4.93
N ALA A 873 -24.39 -14.26 -3.83
CA ALA A 873 -23.31 -14.39 -2.85
C ALA A 873 -23.28 -15.78 -2.21
N GLU A 874 -24.41 -16.24 -1.69
CA GLU A 874 -24.61 -17.57 -1.09
C GLU A 874 -24.20 -18.68 -2.08
N LYS A 875 -24.66 -18.58 -3.33
CA LYS A 875 -24.35 -19.52 -4.41
C LYS A 875 -22.86 -19.51 -4.77
N MET A 876 -22.24 -18.34 -4.92
CA MET A 876 -20.82 -18.24 -5.30
C MET A 876 -19.88 -18.70 -4.20
N GLN A 877 -20.17 -18.35 -2.94
CA GLN A 877 -19.38 -18.75 -1.79
C GLN A 877 -19.42 -20.27 -1.61
N MET A 878 -20.61 -20.88 -1.67
CA MET A 878 -20.76 -22.33 -1.73
C MET A 878 -20.00 -22.95 -2.90
N TYR A 879 -20.13 -22.39 -4.11
CA TYR A 879 -19.56 -23.01 -5.31
C TYR A 879 -18.03 -22.94 -5.36
N ILE A 880 -17.42 -21.80 -5.03
CA ILE A 880 -15.96 -21.65 -5.00
C ILE A 880 -15.36 -22.53 -3.91
N LEU A 881 -15.89 -22.48 -2.67
CA LEU A 881 -15.36 -23.28 -1.57
C LEU A 881 -15.53 -24.78 -1.79
N ALA A 882 -16.71 -25.23 -2.25
CA ALA A 882 -16.93 -26.63 -2.62
C ALA A 882 -15.94 -27.08 -3.69
N SER A 883 -15.74 -26.29 -4.75
CA SER A 883 -14.85 -26.66 -5.85
C SER A 883 -13.38 -26.72 -5.42
N LEU A 884 -12.91 -25.77 -4.61
CA LEU A 884 -11.54 -25.74 -4.09
C LEU A 884 -11.26 -26.90 -3.10
N LEU A 885 -12.19 -27.19 -2.20
CA LEU A 885 -12.03 -28.23 -1.17
C LEU A 885 -12.29 -29.65 -1.72
N HIS A 886 -13.09 -29.78 -2.78
CA HIS A 886 -13.26 -31.05 -3.52
C HIS A 886 -12.04 -31.35 -4.39
N SER A 887 -11.53 -30.35 -5.11
CA SER A 887 -10.44 -30.55 -6.08
C SER A 887 -9.07 -30.75 -5.43
N PHE A 888 -8.79 -30.12 -4.27
CA PHE A 888 -7.44 -30.08 -3.71
C PHE A 888 -7.40 -30.37 -2.21
N ASP A 889 -6.28 -30.93 -1.78
CA ASP A 889 -5.83 -30.93 -0.39
C ASP A 889 -4.91 -29.72 -0.16
N TRP A 890 -5.01 -29.11 1.01
CA TRP A 890 -4.45 -27.78 1.29
C TRP A 890 -3.54 -27.78 2.52
N SER A 891 -2.40 -27.10 2.41
CA SER A 891 -1.39 -26.99 3.48
C SER A 891 -0.83 -25.57 3.60
N LEU A 892 -0.27 -25.22 4.75
CA LEU A 892 0.61 -24.05 4.90
C LEU A 892 2.04 -24.38 4.43
N GLN A 893 2.89 -23.37 4.24
CA GLN A 893 4.32 -23.62 4.00
C GLN A 893 5.02 -24.13 5.28
N GLU A 894 6.15 -24.80 5.12
CA GLU A 894 6.87 -25.41 6.24
C GLU A 894 7.32 -24.35 7.27
N GLY A 895 6.76 -24.43 8.49
CA GLY A 895 7.04 -23.49 9.59
C GLY A 895 6.09 -22.28 9.68
N GLU A 896 5.10 -22.16 8.80
CA GLU A 896 4.02 -21.16 8.94
C GLU A 896 2.94 -21.61 9.93
N VAL A 897 2.15 -20.65 10.42
CA VAL A 897 1.03 -20.85 11.36
C VAL A 897 -0.13 -19.96 10.93
N TYR A 898 -1.38 -20.45 11.04
CA TYR A 898 -2.57 -19.70 10.65
C TYR A 898 -2.73 -18.40 11.47
N ASP A 899 -2.57 -17.23 10.84
CA ASP A 899 -3.02 -15.97 11.42
C ASP A 899 -4.55 -15.86 11.30
N LEU A 900 -5.24 -15.74 12.43
CA LEU A 900 -6.68 -15.42 12.49
C LEU A 900 -6.93 -13.98 12.98
N SER A 901 -5.91 -13.11 12.97
CA SER A 901 -6.05 -11.73 13.39
C SER A 901 -6.77 -10.87 12.35
N GLU A 902 -7.63 -9.99 12.85
CA GLU A 902 -8.50 -9.13 12.03
C GLU A 902 -7.84 -7.79 11.70
N LYS A 903 -8.18 -7.23 10.53
CA LYS A 903 -7.84 -5.88 10.07
C LYS A 903 -9.12 -5.12 9.77
N PHE A 904 -9.40 -4.08 10.56
CA PHE A 904 -10.63 -3.30 10.44
C PHE A 904 -10.66 -2.40 9.20
N GLY A 905 -11.85 -2.26 8.62
CA GLY A 905 -12.17 -1.39 7.50
C GLY A 905 -13.69 -1.37 7.29
N ILE A 906 -14.14 -1.09 6.06
CA ILE A 906 -15.54 -1.36 5.68
C ILE A 906 -15.78 -2.87 5.64
N THR A 907 -14.83 -3.62 5.08
CA THR A 907 -14.71 -5.06 5.25
C THR A 907 -13.79 -5.41 6.41
N LEU A 908 -14.15 -6.45 7.15
CA LEU A 908 -13.32 -7.06 8.20
C LEU A 908 -12.44 -8.14 7.57
N ARG A 909 -11.28 -7.73 7.06
CA ARG A 909 -10.33 -8.63 6.37
C ARG A 909 -9.44 -9.37 7.37
N LYS A 910 -8.78 -10.43 6.91
CA LYS A 910 -7.57 -10.94 7.57
C LYS A 910 -6.50 -9.84 7.63
N ARG A 911 -5.59 -9.94 8.60
CA ARG A 911 -4.46 -9.01 8.71
C ARG A 911 -3.37 -9.35 7.71
N GLU A 912 -2.85 -10.57 7.81
CA GLU A 912 -1.98 -11.18 6.81
C GLU A 912 -2.81 -12.06 5.86
N PRO A 913 -2.56 -12.04 4.53
CA PRO A 913 -3.30 -12.85 3.57
C PRO A 913 -3.11 -14.36 3.80
N LEU A 914 -4.13 -15.16 3.47
CA LEU A 914 -4.01 -16.62 3.51
C LEU A 914 -3.19 -17.14 2.32
N ILE A 915 -1.93 -17.47 2.57
CA ILE A 915 -1.01 -18.13 1.63
C ILE A 915 -0.96 -19.63 1.95
N VAL A 916 -1.16 -20.48 0.93
CA VAL A 916 -1.28 -21.94 1.07
C VAL A 916 -0.71 -22.68 -0.14
N VAL A 917 -0.36 -23.95 0.04
CA VAL A 917 0.11 -24.85 -1.03
C VAL A 917 -0.98 -25.89 -1.34
N PRO A 918 -1.51 -25.95 -2.58
CA PRO A 918 -2.46 -26.98 -3.02
C PRO A 918 -1.74 -28.24 -3.49
N SER A 919 -2.39 -29.39 -3.27
CA SER A 919 -1.99 -30.71 -3.74
C SER A 919 -3.17 -31.47 -4.37
N GLN A 920 -2.88 -32.41 -5.28
CA GLN A 920 -3.92 -33.12 -6.06
C GLN A 920 -4.73 -34.07 -5.17
N ARG A 921 -6.05 -33.87 -5.06
CA ARG A 921 -6.95 -34.75 -4.30
C ARG A 921 -7.73 -35.73 -5.19
N LEU A 922 -8.32 -35.25 -6.29
CA LEU A 922 -9.07 -36.09 -7.23
C LEU A 922 -8.12 -37.00 -8.04
N PRO A 923 -8.47 -38.28 -8.27
CA PRO A 923 -7.56 -39.27 -8.87
C PRO A 923 -7.25 -39.00 -10.34
N ASN A 924 -8.19 -38.43 -11.10
CA ASN A 924 -8.06 -38.24 -12.54
C ASN A 924 -7.77 -36.78 -12.91
N GLN A 925 -6.63 -36.54 -13.58
CA GLN A 925 -6.22 -35.21 -14.02
C GLN A 925 -7.17 -34.54 -15.03
N SER A 926 -8.01 -35.32 -15.75
CA SER A 926 -9.00 -34.73 -16.66
C SER A 926 -10.14 -33.97 -15.95
N LEU A 927 -10.28 -34.11 -14.63
CA LEU A 927 -11.27 -33.38 -13.82
C LEU A 927 -10.87 -31.91 -13.56
N TYR A 928 -9.61 -31.55 -13.83
CA TYR A 928 -9.06 -30.20 -13.62
C TYR A 928 -8.90 -29.40 -14.93
N MET A 929 -9.33 -29.93 -16.08
CA MET A 929 -8.96 -29.45 -17.43
C MET A 929 -10.14 -28.88 -18.24
#